data_AF-A0A6A6LGL9-F1
#
_entry.id   AF-A0A6A6LGL9-F1
#
_cell.length_a   1.000
_cell.length_b   1.000
_cell.length_c   1.000
_cell.angle_alpha   90.00
_cell.angle_beta   90.00
_cell.angle_gamma   90.00
#
_symmetry.space_group_name_H-M   'P 1'
#
loop_
_entity.id
_entity.type
_entity.pdbx_description
1 polymer ?
#
loop_
_entity_poly.entity_id
_entity_poly.type
_entity_poly.pdbx_seq_one_letter_code
_entity_poly.pdbx_strand_id
1 'polypeptide(L)'
;MEGERFLLWALLIDGKRRVLISGSIHYPRSTPEMWPDLIQKSKDGGLDVIETYVFWNVHEPVRNQYNFEGRYDLVKFVKLVAEAGLYVHLRIGPYVCAEWNYGGFPLWLHFIPGIKFRTDNEPFKVEMQRFTAKIVDMMKQEKLCISRRTHHFITAFGPAATIYINWAAKMAVSLDTGVPWVMCQQADAPDPIINTCNGFYCDQFIPNSKNKPKMWTENWSGWFLSFGGAIPYRPVEDLAFAVARFYQLGGTFQNYYMYHGGTNFGRTSGGPFISTSYDYDAPLDEYGLLRQPKWGHLKDLHKAIKLCEEALIATEPTTTSLGSNLEATVYKTGSGLCAAFLANIATSDKTINSVNVITSFTRQSLVGDVASSKALSFGWSWITEPVGISKKDAFVKSGLLEQINTTADKSDYLWYSLSTNIKGDEPFLEDGSGTGKSSAKVSVDIPIIVIPGKNTIDLLSLTVGLSNYGAFYDSIGAGITGPVKLVGQNGTTVDLSSQQWTYQTSFNAPGGDDPVAIDFTGMGKEDLTIQKVPEKLCKAFSDIVSAEESNEESLTNSLRSVGSNVNIFCRYHVPRSWVKSSDNTLVLFEEVGGDPRQIVFAAKQIGSLCSHVSESHPLPVDMWNTDSEAGKKSGPVLSLECPHPNQVISSIKFASFGTPHGTCGSFSHGQCSSSNALSIVQKACVGSKSCSIGVSINTLGDPCRGVKRV
;
A
#
# COMPACT_ATOMS: atom_id res chain seq x y z
N MET A 1 -34.31 -11.47 -37.97
CA MET A 1 -34.16 -11.79 -36.53
C MET A 1 -33.39 -13.10 -36.42
N GLU A 2 -32.06 -13.00 -36.38
CA GLU A 2 -31.07 -14.01 -35.99
C GLU A 2 -29.72 -13.42 -36.42
N GLY A 3 -28.89 -12.94 -35.48
CA GLY A 3 -27.59 -12.37 -35.86
C GLY A 3 -26.82 -11.56 -34.81
N GLU A 4 -27.43 -11.08 -33.74
CA GLU A 4 -26.71 -10.31 -32.71
C GLU A 4 -26.75 -11.03 -31.34
N ARG A 5 -25.88 -12.01 -31.16
CA ARG A 5 -25.42 -12.36 -29.81
C ARG A 5 -24.51 -11.23 -29.33
N PHE A 6 -25.10 -10.19 -28.76
CA PHE A 6 -24.35 -9.14 -28.06
C PHE A 6 -23.61 -9.78 -26.87
N LEU A 7 -22.32 -10.06 -27.03
CA LEU A 7 -21.46 -10.62 -25.97
C LEU A 7 -21.43 -9.68 -24.74
N LEU A 8 -21.93 -10.08 -23.57
CA LEU A 8 -22.07 -9.24 -22.36
C LEU A 8 -20.80 -9.16 -21.47
N TRP A 9 -19.63 -9.40 -22.05
CA TRP A 9 -18.35 -9.65 -21.35
C TRP A 9 -17.47 -8.42 -21.03
N ALA A 10 -17.92 -7.20 -21.30
CA ALA A 10 -17.23 -5.95 -20.95
C ALA A 10 -18.23 -4.91 -20.41
N LEU A 11 -17.76 -3.98 -19.58
CA LEU A 11 -18.58 -2.87 -19.10
C LEU A 11 -19.01 -1.97 -20.28
N LEU A 12 -20.30 -1.62 -20.32
CA LEU A 12 -20.89 -0.72 -21.30
C LEU A 12 -21.01 0.67 -20.68
N ILE A 13 -20.25 1.64 -21.18
CA ILE A 13 -20.28 3.02 -20.73
C ILE A 13 -20.70 3.89 -21.91
N ASP A 14 -21.78 4.66 -21.73
CA ASP A 14 -22.38 5.50 -22.77
C ASP A 14 -22.62 4.76 -24.10
N GLY A 15 -23.11 3.52 -24.01
CA GLY A 15 -23.39 2.67 -25.16
C GLY A 15 -22.16 2.05 -25.83
N LYS A 16 -20.95 2.25 -25.29
CA LYS A 16 -19.70 1.68 -25.83
C LYS A 16 -19.06 0.72 -24.82
N ARG A 17 -18.67 -0.46 -25.29
CA ARG A 17 -17.86 -1.38 -24.49
C ARG A 17 -16.46 -0.83 -24.34
N ARG A 18 -15.87 -0.98 -23.16
CA ARG A 18 -14.55 -0.44 -22.84
C ARG A 18 -13.65 -1.49 -22.21
N VAL A 19 -12.36 -1.40 -22.52
CA VAL A 19 -11.29 -2.05 -21.76
C VAL A 19 -10.76 -1.02 -20.79
N LEU A 20 -10.93 -1.24 -19.49
CA LEU A 20 -10.67 -0.23 -18.46
C LEU A 20 -9.43 -0.56 -17.63
N ILE A 21 -8.51 0.41 -17.58
CA ILE A 21 -7.32 0.35 -16.74
C ILE A 21 -7.54 1.27 -15.54
N SER A 22 -7.41 0.73 -14.34
CA SER A 22 -7.75 1.38 -13.08
C SER A 22 -6.56 1.39 -12.11
N GLY A 23 -6.57 2.31 -11.15
CA GLY A 23 -5.57 2.35 -10.09
C GLY A 23 -6.13 2.89 -8.78
N SER A 24 -5.77 2.25 -7.67
CA SER A 24 -6.21 2.65 -6.34
C SER A 24 -5.44 3.86 -5.82
N ILE A 25 -6.18 4.89 -5.39
CA ILE A 25 -5.69 6.05 -4.64
C ILE A 25 -6.64 6.29 -3.47
N HIS A 26 -6.18 6.03 -2.25
CA HIS A 26 -7.00 6.27 -1.06
C HIS A 26 -6.90 7.73 -0.64
N TYR A 27 -8.00 8.48 -0.81
CA TYR A 27 -8.04 9.91 -0.52
C TYR A 27 -7.54 10.28 0.89
N PRO A 28 -7.76 9.51 1.98
CA PRO A 28 -7.25 9.88 3.31
C PRO A 28 -5.76 9.62 3.51
N ARG A 29 -5.10 8.88 2.60
CA ARG A 29 -3.66 8.58 2.66
C ARG A 29 -2.79 9.63 1.96
N SER A 30 -3.41 10.70 1.47
CA SER A 30 -2.77 11.88 0.87
C SER A 30 -3.54 13.14 1.27
N THR A 31 -3.00 14.33 1.01
CA THR A 31 -3.69 15.58 1.35
C THR A 31 -4.51 16.11 0.17
N PRO A 32 -5.53 16.96 0.40
CA PRO A 32 -6.30 17.58 -0.67
C PRO A 32 -5.46 18.36 -1.69
N GLU A 33 -4.31 18.88 -1.29
CA GLU A 33 -3.39 19.60 -2.17
C GLU A 33 -2.59 18.64 -3.07
N MET A 34 -2.39 17.38 -2.66
CA MET A 34 -1.74 16.35 -3.47
C MET A 34 -2.69 15.74 -4.51
N TRP A 35 -4.00 15.66 -4.22
CA TRP A 35 -4.95 14.93 -5.07
C TRP A 35 -4.91 15.33 -6.55
N PRO A 36 -4.93 16.62 -6.94
CA PRO A 36 -4.92 16.99 -8.36
C PRO A 36 -3.68 16.47 -9.10
N ASP A 37 -2.51 16.57 -8.47
CA ASP A 37 -1.24 16.10 -9.06
C ASP A 37 -1.18 14.56 -9.15
N LEU A 38 -1.64 13.85 -8.11
CA LEU A 38 -1.74 12.39 -8.13
C LEU A 38 -2.70 11.89 -9.22
N ILE A 39 -3.85 12.54 -9.36
CA ILE A 39 -4.87 12.21 -10.38
C ILE A 39 -4.32 12.51 -11.78
N GLN A 40 -3.64 13.65 -11.96
CA GLN A 40 -3.04 14.01 -13.25
C GLN A 40 -1.95 13.02 -13.66
N LYS A 41 -1.02 12.67 -12.75
CA LYS A 41 0.02 11.63 -13.01
C LYS A 41 -0.57 10.26 -13.33
N SER A 42 -1.73 9.96 -12.75
CA SER A 42 -2.48 8.73 -13.02
C SER A 42 -3.09 8.72 -14.42
N LYS A 43 -3.73 9.83 -14.81
CA LYS A 43 -4.22 10.05 -16.18
C LYS A 43 -3.09 9.99 -17.21
N ASP A 44 -1.99 10.70 -16.96
CA ASP A 44 -0.81 10.71 -17.82
C ASP A 44 -0.11 9.34 -17.91
N GLY A 45 -0.32 8.51 -16.89
CA GLY A 45 0.10 7.12 -16.83
C GLY A 45 -0.83 6.18 -17.61
N GLY A 46 -1.95 6.65 -18.16
CA GLY A 46 -2.86 5.87 -18.99
C GLY A 46 -4.01 5.18 -18.23
N LEU A 47 -4.32 5.59 -17.00
CA LEU A 47 -5.51 5.10 -16.30
C LEU A 47 -6.79 5.71 -16.89
N ASP A 48 -7.86 4.93 -16.94
CA ASP A 48 -9.24 5.37 -17.24
C ASP A 48 -10.05 5.60 -15.95
N VAL A 49 -9.69 4.90 -14.87
CA VAL A 49 -10.48 4.83 -13.63
C VAL A 49 -9.58 5.03 -12.40
N ILE A 50 -10.05 5.78 -11.41
CA ILE A 50 -9.48 5.78 -10.06
C ILE A 50 -10.36 4.93 -9.14
N GLU A 51 -9.75 3.97 -8.47
CA GLU A 51 -10.41 3.18 -7.43
C GLU A 51 -10.12 3.78 -6.04
N THR A 52 -11.11 3.81 -5.16
CA THR A 52 -10.86 4.09 -3.74
C THR A 52 -11.85 3.38 -2.84
N TYR A 53 -11.40 2.96 -1.67
CA TYR A 53 -12.28 2.60 -0.56
C TYR A 53 -12.98 3.81 0.05
N VAL A 54 -14.05 3.58 0.81
CA VAL A 54 -14.65 4.56 1.74
C VAL A 54 -14.39 4.11 3.18
N PHE A 55 -13.80 4.98 4.00
CA PHE A 55 -13.33 4.62 5.34
C PHE A 55 -14.33 5.05 6.42
N TRP A 56 -15.22 4.14 6.83
CA TRP A 56 -16.33 4.47 7.73
C TRP A 56 -15.87 5.03 9.08
N ASN A 57 -14.83 4.45 9.68
CA ASN A 57 -14.32 4.87 10.99
C ASN A 57 -13.96 6.36 11.09
N VAL A 58 -13.35 6.93 10.04
CA VAL A 58 -13.00 8.36 9.99
C VAL A 58 -14.16 9.24 9.55
N HIS A 59 -15.11 8.69 8.77
CA HIS A 59 -16.30 9.42 8.38
C HIS A 59 -17.37 9.48 9.44
N GLU A 60 -17.36 8.57 10.41
CA GLU A 60 -18.30 8.55 11.53
C GLU A 60 -17.57 8.18 12.83
N PRO A 61 -16.64 9.04 13.32
CA PRO A 61 -15.86 8.75 14.53
C PRO A 61 -16.73 8.63 15.78
N VAL A 62 -17.87 9.32 15.79
CA VAL A 62 -18.93 9.18 16.79
C VAL A 62 -20.23 8.87 16.06
N ARG A 63 -21.04 7.93 16.59
CA ARG A 63 -22.30 7.51 15.95
C ARG A 63 -23.19 8.73 15.67
N ASN A 64 -23.63 8.83 14.42
CA ASN A 64 -24.39 9.93 13.80
C ASN A 64 -23.69 11.29 13.70
N GLN A 65 -22.38 11.38 13.96
CA GLN A 65 -21.58 12.58 13.74
C GLN A 65 -20.57 12.32 12.63
N TYR A 66 -20.72 13.04 11.53
CA TYR A 66 -19.97 12.76 10.32
C TYR A 66 -18.83 13.75 10.08
N ASN A 67 -17.73 13.26 9.51
CA ASN A 67 -16.61 14.06 9.06
C ASN A 67 -16.32 13.81 7.58
N PHE A 68 -16.51 14.85 6.75
CA PHE A 68 -16.15 14.88 5.33
C PHE A 68 -15.29 16.12 5.02
N GLU A 69 -14.47 16.55 5.96
CA GLU A 69 -13.61 17.73 5.83
C GLU A 69 -12.15 17.35 5.55
N GLY A 70 -11.39 18.31 5.02
CA GLY A 70 -9.95 18.14 4.76
C GLY A 70 -9.66 16.91 3.89
N ARG A 71 -8.75 16.05 4.36
CA ARG A 71 -8.40 14.79 3.65
C ARG A 71 -9.50 13.72 3.68
N TYR A 72 -10.59 13.95 4.40
CA TYR A 72 -11.77 13.08 4.41
C TYR A 72 -12.90 13.61 3.51
N ASP A 73 -12.65 14.67 2.73
CA ASP A 73 -13.63 15.16 1.76
C ASP A 73 -13.72 14.23 0.53
N LEU A 74 -14.50 13.17 0.67
CA LEU A 74 -14.75 12.18 -0.37
C LEU A 74 -15.39 12.80 -1.61
N VAL A 75 -16.34 13.73 -1.44
CA VAL A 75 -17.05 14.35 -2.55
C VAL A 75 -16.09 15.19 -3.39
N LYS A 76 -15.26 16.02 -2.74
CA LYS A 76 -14.22 16.79 -3.44
C LYS A 76 -13.25 15.89 -4.18
N PHE A 77 -12.79 14.80 -3.56
CA PHE A 77 -11.91 13.85 -4.25
C PHE A 77 -12.55 13.26 -5.51
N VAL A 78 -13.79 12.77 -5.43
CA VAL A 78 -14.50 12.20 -6.58
C VAL A 78 -14.75 13.26 -7.67
N LYS A 79 -15.08 14.50 -7.29
CA LYS A 79 -15.23 15.62 -8.24
C LYS A 79 -13.92 15.91 -8.97
N LEU A 80 -12.77 15.94 -8.28
CA LEU A 80 -11.47 16.14 -8.91
C LEU A 80 -11.12 15.03 -9.91
N VAL A 81 -11.48 13.78 -9.61
CA VAL A 81 -11.31 12.66 -10.56
C VAL A 81 -12.18 12.87 -11.81
N ALA A 82 -13.45 13.26 -11.62
CA ALA A 82 -14.37 13.53 -12.71
C ALA A 82 -13.93 14.74 -13.57
N GLU A 83 -13.44 15.81 -12.94
CA GLU A 83 -12.88 17.00 -13.61
C GLU A 83 -11.65 16.65 -14.46
N ALA A 84 -10.83 15.70 -14.00
CA ALA A 84 -9.74 15.15 -14.78
C ALA A 84 -10.21 14.27 -15.95
N GLY A 85 -11.51 13.96 -16.07
CA GLY A 85 -12.08 13.11 -17.13
C GLY A 85 -11.83 11.62 -16.92
N LEU A 86 -11.61 11.20 -15.67
CA LEU A 86 -11.48 9.80 -15.28
C LEU A 86 -12.79 9.31 -14.63
N TYR A 87 -13.04 8.00 -14.69
CA TYR A 87 -14.13 7.36 -13.94
C TYR A 87 -13.72 7.05 -12.50
N VAL A 88 -14.69 6.75 -11.64
CA VAL A 88 -14.44 6.29 -10.26
C VAL A 88 -15.04 4.91 -10.01
N HIS A 89 -14.22 4.01 -9.48
CA HIS A 89 -14.64 2.76 -8.86
C HIS A 89 -14.62 2.92 -7.33
N LEU A 90 -15.79 3.11 -6.70
CA LEU A 90 -15.88 3.48 -5.27
C LEU A 90 -16.27 2.30 -4.41
N ARG A 91 -15.29 1.68 -3.76
CA ARG A 91 -15.49 0.53 -2.89
C ARG A 91 -15.98 0.98 -1.52
N ILE A 92 -17.30 1.14 -1.34
CA ILE A 92 -17.86 1.62 -0.05
C ILE A 92 -17.41 0.77 1.14
N GLY A 93 -17.34 -0.56 0.94
CA GLY A 93 -17.29 -1.52 2.04
C GLY A 93 -18.69 -1.77 2.64
N PRO A 94 -18.92 -1.51 3.94
CA PRO A 94 -18.11 -0.62 4.76
C PRO A 94 -17.00 -1.31 5.55
N TYR A 95 -16.91 -2.66 5.47
CA TYR A 95 -15.64 -3.35 5.72
C TYR A 95 -14.75 -3.20 4.49
N VAL A 96 -13.53 -2.72 4.69
CA VAL A 96 -12.59 -2.44 3.58
C VAL A 96 -11.28 -3.22 3.68
N CYS A 97 -10.97 -3.86 4.82
CA CYS A 97 -9.65 -4.41 5.09
C CYS A 97 -8.56 -3.33 5.00
N ALA A 98 -8.04 -3.10 3.80
CA ALA A 98 -7.19 -2.00 3.36
C ALA A 98 -5.93 -1.73 4.19
N GLU A 99 -5.50 -2.70 5.00
CA GLU A 99 -4.51 -2.51 6.07
C GLU A 99 -4.83 -1.26 6.90
N TRP A 100 -6.12 -1.06 7.14
CA TRP A 100 -6.68 0.13 7.76
C TRP A 100 -7.26 -0.22 9.14
N ASN A 101 -7.12 0.69 10.11
CA ASN A 101 -7.52 0.49 11.49
C ASN A 101 -8.93 -0.11 11.59
N TYR A 102 -9.03 -1.25 12.31
CA TYR A 102 -10.29 -1.98 12.52
C TYR A 102 -11.05 -2.34 11.23
N GLY A 103 -10.32 -2.52 10.12
CA GLY A 103 -10.88 -2.86 8.81
C GLY A 103 -11.80 -1.78 8.23
N GLY A 104 -11.70 -0.55 8.74
CA GLY A 104 -12.54 0.59 8.40
C GLY A 104 -13.81 0.72 9.24
N PHE A 105 -14.12 -0.21 10.15
CA PHE A 105 -15.28 -0.05 11.04
C PHE A 105 -15.00 0.97 12.13
N PRO A 106 -15.94 1.88 12.43
CA PRO A 106 -15.84 2.69 13.63
C PRO A 106 -15.94 1.81 14.89
N LEU A 107 -15.06 2.04 15.86
CA LEU A 107 -15.04 1.19 17.06
C LEU A 107 -16.34 1.28 17.88
N TRP A 108 -17.09 2.37 17.81
CA TRP A 108 -18.38 2.46 18.51
C TRP A 108 -19.38 1.37 18.11
N LEU A 109 -19.24 0.75 16.92
CA LEU A 109 -20.04 -0.41 16.53
C LEU A 109 -19.84 -1.57 17.51
N HIS A 110 -18.61 -1.80 17.98
CA HIS A 110 -18.24 -2.89 18.89
C HIS A 110 -19.09 -2.89 20.17
N PHE A 111 -19.51 -1.71 20.63
CA PHE A 111 -20.27 -1.53 21.86
C PHE A 111 -21.79 -1.66 21.69
N ILE A 112 -22.29 -1.94 20.48
CA ILE A 112 -23.72 -2.16 20.26
C ILE A 112 -24.13 -3.51 20.86
N PRO A 113 -25.14 -3.55 21.77
CA PRO A 113 -25.56 -4.81 22.37
C PRO A 113 -25.94 -5.88 21.35
N GLY A 114 -25.32 -7.05 21.46
CA GLY A 114 -25.60 -8.20 20.61
C GLY A 114 -25.09 -8.09 19.16
N ILE A 115 -24.25 -7.09 18.86
CA ILE A 115 -23.67 -6.96 17.52
C ILE A 115 -22.73 -8.12 17.21
N LYS A 116 -22.75 -8.57 15.95
CA LYS A 116 -21.78 -9.50 15.40
C LYS A 116 -21.42 -9.03 14.02
N PHE A 117 -20.14 -8.80 13.77
CA PHE A 117 -19.72 -8.15 12.53
C PHE A 117 -19.81 -9.15 11.37
N ARG A 118 -20.16 -8.63 10.19
CA ARG A 118 -20.03 -9.33 8.90
C ARG A 118 -20.78 -10.67 8.82
N THR A 119 -21.87 -10.81 9.57
CA THR A 119 -22.75 -11.99 9.56
C THR A 119 -24.22 -11.56 9.55
N ASP A 120 -25.15 -12.52 9.52
CA ASP A 120 -26.59 -12.23 9.59
C ASP A 120 -26.98 -11.81 11.01
N ASN A 121 -26.74 -10.54 11.30
CA ASN A 121 -26.94 -9.91 12.59
C ASN A 121 -27.68 -8.60 12.40
N GLU A 122 -28.89 -8.49 12.96
CA GLU A 122 -29.77 -7.34 12.72
C GLU A 122 -29.14 -5.99 13.13
N PRO A 123 -28.53 -5.84 14.32
CA PRO A 123 -27.84 -4.60 14.68
C PRO A 123 -26.77 -4.18 13.67
N PHE A 124 -25.96 -5.13 13.21
CA PHE A 124 -24.92 -4.87 12.21
C PHE A 124 -25.51 -4.48 10.85
N LYS A 125 -26.53 -5.21 10.37
CA LYS A 125 -27.21 -4.95 9.10
C LYS A 125 -27.82 -3.54 9.05
N VAL A 126 -28.49 -3.12 10.13
CA VAL A 126 -29.09 -1.78 10.25
C VAL A 126 -28.03 -0.69 10.10
N GLU A 127 -26.93 -0.79 10.85
CA GLU A 127 -25.87 0.22 10.80
C GLU A 127 -25.12 0.23 9.46
N MET A 128 -24.84 -0.95 8.91
CA MET A 128 -24.20 -1.09 7.61
C MET A 128 -25.06 -0.47 6.50
N GLN A 129 -26.37 -0.75 6.49
CA GLN A 129 -27.30 -0.19 5.53
C GLN A 129 -27.40 1.33 5.69
N ARG A 130 -27.48 1.85 6.92
CA ARG A 130 -27.54 3.29 7.20
C ARG A 130 -26.35 4.04 6.60
N PHE A 131 -25.13 3.56 6.87
CA PHE A 131 -23.93 4.19 6.34
C PHE A 131 -23.80 4.03 4.82
N THR A 132 -24.09 2.84 4.30
CA THR A 132 -24.04 2.57 2.84
C THR A 132 -25.02 3.47 2.08
N ALA A 133 -26.26 3.59 2.57
CA ALA A 133 -27.29 4.45 1.99
C ALA A 133 -26.84 5.92 2.01
N LYS A 134 -26.33 6.42 3.15
CA LYS A 134 -25.81 7.78 3.23
C LYS A 134 -24.75 8.07 2.17
N ILE A 135 -23.78 7.16 2.01
CA ILE A 135 -22.70 7.30 1.03
C ILE A 135 -23.20 7.16 -0.41
N VAL A 136 -24.29 6.43 -0.68
CA VAL A 136 -24.98 6.45 -1.98
C VAL A 136 -25.70 7.77 -2.21
N ASP A 137 -26.48 8.23 -1.24
CA ASP A 137 -27.29 9.45 -1.34
C ASP A 137 -26.42 10.68 -1.56
N MET A 138 -25.30 10.80 -0.84
CA MET A 138 -24.33 11.89 -1.04
C MET A 138 -23.80 11.93 -2.48
N MET A 139 -23.51 10.78 -3.07
CA MET A 139 -22.98 10.71 -4.43
C MET A 139 -24.07 10.95 -5.49
N LYS A 140 -25.30 10.49 -5.23
CA LYS A 140 -26.48 10.78 -6.07
C LYS A 140 -26.82 12.26 -6.11
N GLN A 141 -26.78 12.94 -4.96
CA GLN A 141 -27.02 14.39 -4.85
C GLN A 141 -26.03 15.18 -5.72
N GLU A 142 -24.81 14.66 -5.86
CA GLU A 142 -23.75 15.26 -6.67
C GLU A 142 -23.73 14.77 -8.13
N LYS A 143 -24.67 13.90 -8.53
CA LYS A 143 -24.77 13.28 -9.88
C LYS A 143 -23.52 12.50 -10.29
N LEU A 144 -22.82 11.88 -9.34
CA LEU A 144 -21.60 11.11 -9.57
C LEU A 144 -21.95 9.61 -9.70
N CYS A 145 -21.61 8.98 -10.82
CA CYS A 145 -21.84 7.55 -11.09
C CYS A 145 -20.77 6.67 -10.41
N ILE A 146 -21.17 5.48 -9.93
CA ILE A 146 -20.37 4.70 -8.97
C ILE A 146 -20.47 3.17 -9.10
N SER A 147 -19.39 2.46 -9.43
CA SER A 147 -19.34 0.98 -9.28
C SER A 147 -18.82 0.59 -7.88
N ARG A 148 -19.37 -0.46 -7.21
CA ARG A 148 -19.20 -0.60 -5.73
C ARG A 148 -19.29 -2.03 -5.13
N ARG A 149 -18.63 -2.19 -3.96
CA ARG A 149 -18.59 -3.21 -2.87
C ARG A 149 -17.51 -4.30 -2.91
N THR A 150 -17.01 -4.67 -1.73
CA THR A 150 -16.05 -5.76 -1.53
C THR A 150 -16.32 -6.49 -0.23
N HIS A 151 -16.30 -7.82 -0.32
CA HIS A 151 -16.37 -8.73 0.81
C HIS A 151 -15.22 -9.73 0.64
N HIS A 152 -14.66 -10.22 1.73
CA HIS A 152 -13.48 -11.07 1.65
C HIS A 152 -13.59 -12.21 2.66
N PHE A 153 -13.54 -13.45 2.18
CA PHE A 153 -13.60 -14.72 2.91
C PHE A 153 -14.72 -14.88 3.96
N ILE A 154 -15.64 -15.79 3.63
CA ILE A 154 -16.92 -15.97 4.32
C ILE A 154 -17.11 -17.41 4.84
N THR A 155 -16.22 -18.34 4.48
CA THR A 155 -16.30 -19.77 4.86
C THR A 155 -16.30 -20.00 6.37
N ALA A 156 -15.65 -19.14 7.16
CA ALA A 156 -15.60 -19.25 8.62
C ALA A 156 -16.91 -18.91 9.35
N PHE A 157 -17.87 -18.26 8.68
CA PHE A 157 -19.13 -17.78 9.28
C PHE A 157 -20.33 -18.73 9.08
N GLY A 158 -20.11 -19.90 8.46
CA GLY A 158 -21.13 -20.94 8.28
C GLY A 158 -22.34 -20.51 7.44
N PRO A 159 -23.53 -21.15 7.60
CA PRO A 159 -24.72 -20.86 6.78
C PRO A 159 -25.27 -19.43 6.90
N ALA A 160 -25.09 -18.78 8.07
CA ALA A 160 -25.51 -17.40 8.30
C ALA A 160 -24.84 -16.41 7.33
N ALA A 161 -23.67 -16.79 6.84
CA ALA A 161 -22.87 -15.97 5.96
C ALA A 161 -23.49 -15.86 4.55
N THR A 162 -24.06 -16.95 4.03
CA THR A 162 -24.82 -16.95 2.76
C THR A 162 -26.07 -16.07 2.86
N ILE A 163 -26.76 -16.09 4.00
CA ILE A 163 -27.93 -15.21 4.23
C ILE A 163 -27.50 -13.74 4.21
N TYR A 164 -26.42 -13.43 4.92
CA TYR A 164 -25.83 -12.09 4.95
C TYR A 164 -25.35 -11.61 3.58
N ILE A 165 -24.66 -12.44 2.78
CA ILE A 165 -24.25 -12.09 1.41
C ILE A 165 -25.46 -11.72 0.55
N ASN A 166 -26.50 -12.57 0.58
CA ASN A 166 -27.70 -12.35 -0.22
C ASN A 166 -28.44 -11.08 0.22
N TRP A 167 -28.53 -10.82 1.53
CA TRP A 167 -29.07 -9.58 2.05
C TRP A 167 -28.22 -8.37 1.63
N ALA A 168 -26.90 -8.46 1.75
CA ALA A 168 -25.94 -7.40 1.43
C ALA A 168 -26.01 -6.99 -0.05
N ALA A 169 -26.15 -7.97 -0.95
CA ALA A 169 -26.34 -7.76 -2.37
C ALA A 169 -27.71 -7.11 -2.67
N LYS A 170 -28.80 -7.65 -2.10
CA LYS A 170 -30.14 -7.08 -2.27
C LYS A 170 -30.24 -5.64 -1.78
N MET A 171 -29.68 -5.35 -0.59
CA MET A 171 -29.62 -4.00 -0.04
C MET A 171 -28.88 -3.06 -0.98
N ALA A 172 -27.70 -3.46 -1.47
CA ALA A 172 -26.91 -2.64 -2.38
C ALA A 172 -27.65 -2.32 -3.68
N VAL A 173 -28.27 -3.33 -4.30
CA VAL A 173 -29.05 -3.18 -5.54
C VAL A 173 -30.28 -2.30 -5.32
N SER A 174 -30.95 -2.41 -4.16
CA SER A 174 -32.12 -1.59 -3.83
C SER A 174 -31.82 -0.09 -3.66
N LEU A 175 -30.54 0.28 -3.50
CA LEU A 175 -30.14 1.68 -3.46
C LEU A 175 -30.15 2.34 -4.85
N ASP A 176 -30.43 1.57 -5.92
CA ASP A 176 -30.71 2.05 -7.29
C ASP A 176 -29.71 3.09 -7.80
N THR A 177 -28.43 2.72 -7.81
CA THR A 177 -27.34 3.61 -8.22
C THR A 177 -27.30 3.90 -9.72
N GLY A 178 -28.03 3.12 -10.54
CA GLY A 178 -27.99 3.19 -12.01
C GLY A 178 -26.73 2.58 -12.65
N VAL A 179 -25.88 1.91 -11.87
CA VAL A 179 -24.57 1.39 -12.31
C VAL A 179 -24.23 0.07 -11.61
N PRO A 180 -23.35 -0.78 -12.19
CA PRO A 180 -23.09 -2.12 -11.68
C PRO A 180 -22.42 -2.16 -10.30
N TRP A 181 -22.85 -3.12 -9.49
CA TRP A 181 -22.21 -3.48 -8.22
C TRP A 181 -21.27 -4.66 -8.41
N VAL A 182 -20.18 -4.67 -7.65
CA VAL A 182 -19.16 -5.71 -7.63
C VAL A 182 -19.02 -6.29 -6.22
N MET A 183 -18.49 -7.51 -6.12
CA MET A 183 -17.99 -8.12 -4.88
C MET A 183 -16.71 -8.89 -5.21
N CYS A 184 -15.57 -8.43 -4.69
CA CYS A 184 -14.31 -9.16 -4.87
C CYS A 184 -14.29 -10.47 -4.10
N GLN A 185 -13.53 -11.46 -4.57
CA GLN A 185 -13.30 -12.73 -3.86
C GLN A 185 -14.60 -13.41 -3.39
N GLN A 186 -15.68 -13.25 -4.16
CA GLN A 186 -17.02 -13.72 -3.83
C GLN A 186 -17.56 -14.62 -4.96
N ALA A 187 -17.13 -15.88 -4.98
CA ALA A 187 -17.48 -16.81 -6.06
C ALA A 187 -19.01 -16.97 -6.27
N ASP A 188 -19.79 -16.92 -5.20
CA ASP A 188 -21.26 -17.07 -5.19
C ASP A 188 -22.01 -15.73 -5.17
N ALA A 189 -21.41 -14.62 -5.65
CA ALA A 189 -22.09 -13.33 -5.70
C ALA A 189 -23.41 -13.41 -6.50
N PRO A 190 -24.57 -13.08 -5.90
CA PRO A 190 -25.87 -13.22 -6.54
C PRO A 190 -26.07 -12.17 -7.63
N ASP A 191 -26.84 -12.50 -8.67
CA ASP A 191 -27.17 -11.53 -9.72
C ASP A 191 -27.95 -10.33 -9.15
N PRO A 192 -27.73 -9.10 -9.67
CA PRO A 192 -26.84 -8.72 -10.77
C PRO A 192 -25.39 -8.37 -10.36
N ILE A 193 -24.93 -8.74 -9.16
CA ILE A 193 -23.60 -8.39 -8.66
C ILE A 193 -22.51 -9.10 -9.46
N ILE A 194 -21.46 -8.37 -9.86
CA ILE A 194 -20.30 -8.93 -10.56
C ILE A 194 -19.27 -9.42 -9.54
N ASN A 195 -18.94 -10.71 -9.56
CA ASN A 195 -17.82 -11.21 -8.76
C ASN A 195 -16.48 -10.88 -9.43
N THR A 196 -15.49 -10.49 -8.64
CA THR A 196 -14.18 -10.06 -9.15
C THR A 196 -13.03 -10.78 -8.45
N CYS A 197 -11.83 -10.67 -9.01
CA CYS A 197 -10.62 -11.30 -8.49
C CYS A 197 -9.66 -10.26 -7.88
N ASN A 198 -8.91 -10.68 -6.86
CA ASN A 198 -7.81 -9.97 -6.23
C ASN A 198 -6.61 -10.90 -6.15
N GLY A 199 -5.39 -10.39 -6.31
CA GLY A 199 -4.18 -11.20 -6.23
C GLY A 199 -3.01 -10.61 -6.99
N PHE A 200 -1.89 -11.33 -7.01
CA PHE A 200 -0.78 -11.04 -7.94
C PHE A 200 -1.13 -11.42 -9.38
N TYR A 201 -1.99 -12.42 -9.57
CA TYR A 201 -2.45 -12.92 -10.86
C TYR A 201 -3.95 -13.24 -10.80
N CYS A 202 -4.68 -12.84 -11.83
CA CYS A 202 -6.10 -13.15 -12.02
C CYS A 202 -6.41 -13.53 -13.49
N ASP A 203 -5.39 -13.88 -14.27
CA ASP A 203 -5.52 -14.26 -15.67
C ASP A 203 -6.33 -15.56 -15.86
N GLN A 204 -6.34 -16.45 -14.87
CA GLN A 204 -7.17 -17.68 -14.88
C GLN A 204 -8.55 -17.51 -14.21
N PHE A 205 -8.86 -16.33 -13.66
CA PHE A 205 -10.15 -16.10 -13.04
C PHE A 205 -11.28 -16.13 -14.08
N ILE A 206 -12.40 -16.77 -13.72
CA ILE A 206 -13.63 -16.83 -14.51
C ILE A 206 -14.77 -16.29 -13.65
N PRO A 207 -15.53 -15.27 -14.12
CA PRO A 207 -16.69 -14.79 -13.41
C PRO A 207 -17.75 -15.88 -13.27
N ASN A 208 -18.62 -15.78 -12.27
CA ASN A 208 -19.60 -16.82 -11.94
C ASN A 208 -20.76 -16.91 -12.95
N SER A 209 -20.77 -16.06 -13.97
CA SER A 209 -21.68 -16.10 -15.10
C SER A 209 -20.98 -15.58 -16.36
N LYS A 210 -21.28 -16.17 -17.51
CA LYS A 210 -20.76 -15.74 -18.83
C LYS A 210 -21.27 -14.35 -19.26
N ASN A 211 -22.33 -13.86 -18.61
CA ASN A 211 -22.90 -12.54 -18.86
C ASN A 211 -22.26 -11.43 -18.02
N LYS A 212 -21.22 -11.75 -17.23
CA LYS A 212 -20.51 -10.80 -16.39
C LYS A 212 -19.11 -10.55 -16.95
N PRO A 213 -18.60 -9.31 -16.90
CA PRO A 213 -17.24 -9.02 -17.33
C PRO A 213 -16.22 -9.64 -16.38
N LYS A 214 -15.08 -10.03 -16.93
CA LYS A 214 -13.92 -10.47 -16.15
C LYS A 214 -13.17 -9.26 -15.60
N MET A 215 -13.28 -9.06 -14.29
CA MET A 215 -12.71 -7.89 -13.59
C MET A 215 -11.70 -8.29 -12.51
N TRP A 216 -10.57 -7.60 -12.49
CA TRP A 216 -9.50 -7.74 -11.49
C TRP A 216 -9.43 -6.45 -10.66
N THR A 217 -9.98 -6.49 -9.45
CA THR A 217 -10.14 -5.30 -8.59
C THR A 217 -8.93 -5.00 -7.72
N GLU A 218 -8.03 -5.97 -7.49
CA GLU A 218 -6.75 -5.70 -6.83
C GLU A 218 -5.61 -6.49 -7.46
N ASN A 219 -4.92 -5.87 -8.41
CA ASN A 219 -3.62 -6.32 -8.88
C ASN A 219 -2.54 -5.75 -7.96
N TRP A 220 -1.99 -6.59 -7.09
CA TRP A 220 -1.08 -6.12 -6.04
C TRP A 220 0.23 -5.60 -6.63
N SER A 221 0.42 -4.27 -6.64
CA SER A 221 1.60 -3.62 -7.26
C SER A 221 2.90 -3.83 -6.48
N GLY A 222 2.79 -4.38 -5.27
CA GLY A 222 3.80 -4.61 -4.26
C GLY A 222 3.11 -5.21 -3.03
N TRP A 223 3.47 -4.76 -1.83
CA TRP A 223 2.83 -5.20 -0.59
C TRP A 223 2.94 -4.12 0.50
N PHE A 224 2.13 -4.21 1.55
CA PHE A 224 2.21 -3.29 2.69
C PHE A 224 3.47 -3.54 3.52
N LEU A 225 3.93 -2.48 4.21
CA LEU A 225 5.05 -2.55 5.12
C LEU A 225 4.55 -2.64 6.57
N SER A 226 5.01 -3.66 7.30
CA SER A 226 4.78 -3.77 8.75
C SER A 226 5.96 -3.26 9.54
N PHE A 227 5.74 -2.73 10.74
CA PHE A 227 6.81 -2.44 11.69
C PHE A 227 7.61 -3.72 11.96
N GLY A 228 8.94 -3.63 11.87
CA GLY A 228 9.85 -4.78 12.01
C GLY A 228 9.98 -5.69 10.77
N GLY A 229 9.13 -5.51 9.75
CA GLY A 229 9.16 -6.32 8.52
C GLY A 229 10.18 -5.83 7.49
N ALA A 230 10.60 -6.70 6.56
CA ALA A 230 11.43 -6.30 5.42
C ALA A 230 10.64 -5.46 4.41
N ILE A 231 11.31 -4.59 3.64
CA ILE A 231 10.65 -3.76 2.63
C ILE A 231 10.26 -4.62 1.42
N PRO A 232 8.96 -4.83 1.18
CA PRO A 232 8.52 -5.63 0.04
C PRO A 232 8.54 -4.78 -1.24
N TYR A 233 8.79 -5.43 -2.36
CA TYR A 233 8.67 -4.84 -3.69
C TYR A 233 8.23 -5.90 -4.71
N ARG A 234 7.56 -5.45 -5.77
CA ARG A 234 7.18 -6.31 -6.90
C ARG A 234 7.85 -5.78 -8.17
N PRO A 235 8.66 -6.61 -8.87
CA PRO A 235 9.27 -6.22 -10.14
C PRO A 235 8.21 -5.75 -11.14
N VAL A 236 8.50 -4.67 -11.87
CA VAL A 236 7.53 -4.14 -12.84
C VAL A 236 7.28 -5.12 -13.99
N GLU A 237 8.27 -5.94 -14.33
CA GLU A 237 8.18 -6.90 -15.43
C GLU A 237 7.18 -8.02 -15.10
N ASP A 238 7.17 -8.48 -13.86
CA ASP A 238 6.18 -9.44 -13.34
C ASP A 238 4.78 -8.79 -13.32
N LEU A 239 4.68 -7.56 -12.82
CA LEU A 239 3.42 -6.83 -12.79
C LEU A 239 2.84 -6.61 -14.20
N ALA A 240 3.67 -6.17 -15.15
CA ALA A 240 3.30 -5.95 -16.54
C ALA A 240 2.91 -7.25 -17.24
N PHE A 241 3.66 -8.33 -17.01
CA PHE A 241 3.33 -9.66 -17.51
C PHE A 241 1.97 -10.14 -17.01
N ALA A 242 1.69 -9.99 -15.70
CA ALA A 242 0.41 -10.39 -15.13
C ALA A 242 -0.77 -9.60 -15.72
N VAL A 243 -0.60 -8.29 -15.95
CA VAL A 243 -1.61 -7.44 -16.62
C VAL A 243 -1.80 -7.84 -18.08
N ALA A 244 -0.72 -8.04 -18.84
CA ALA A 244 -0.79 -8.47 -20.24
C ALA A 244 -1.49 -9.83 -20.36
N ARG A 245 -1.18 -10.79 -19.48
CA ARG A 245 -1.86 -12.10 -19.38
C ARG A 245 -3.34 -11.99 -19.09
N PHE A 246 -3.71 -11.09 -18.18
CA PHE A 246 -5.11 -10.87 -17.85
C PHE A 246 -5.92 -10.38 -19.06
N TYR A 247 -5.42 -9.36 -19.78
CA TYR A 247 -6.09 -8.86 -20.98
C TYR A 247 -6.02 -9.84 -22.15
N GLN A 248 -4.91 -10.59 -22.28
CA GLN A 248 -4.76 -11.68 -23.25
C GLN A 248 -5.89 -12.72 -23.10
N LEU A 249 -6.30 -13.03 -21.88
CA LEU A 249 -7.29 -14.08 -21.58
C LEU A 249 -8.68 -13.49 -21.25
N GLY A 250 -9.07 -12.45 -21.99
CA GLY A 250 -10.43 -11.89 -21.98
C GLY A 250 -10.77 -10.98 -20.79
N GLY A 251 -9.77 -10.54 -20.03
CA GLY A 251 -9.98 -9.51 -19.00
C GLY A 251 -10.37 -8.17 -19.61
N THR A 252 -11.26 -7.42 -18.95
CA THR A 252 -11.77 -6.13 -19.47
C THR A 252 -11.73 -4.99 -18.46
N PHE A 253 -11.40 -5.27 -17.19
CA PHE A 253 -11.14 -4.28 -16.15
C PHE A 253 -10.01 -4.76 -15.24
N GLN A 254 -8.94 -3.99 -15.11
CA GLN A 254 -7.85 -4.29 -14.16
C GLN A 254 -7.51 -3.06 -13.33
N ASN A 255 -7.40 -3.22 -12.01
CA ASN A 255 -7.06 -2.18 -11.06
C ASN A 255 -5.73 -2.45 -10.36
N TYR A 256 -4.80 -1.49 -10.35
CA TYR A 256 -3.58 -1.56 -9.54
C TYR A 256 -3.88 -1.23 -8.08
N TYR A 257 -3.65 -2.19 -7.18
CA TYR A 257 -3.71 -1.98 -5.74
C TYR A 257 -2.27 -2.06 -5.20
N MET A 258 -1.55 -0.97 -4.97
CA MET A 258 -1.94 0.44 -5.07
C MET A 258 -1.35 1.12 -6.32
N TYR A 259 -2.02 2.16 -6.83
CA TYR A 259 -1.41 3.06 -7.81
C TYR A 259 -0.67 4.22 -7.14
N HIS A 260 -1.27 4.76 -6.08
CA HIS A 260 -0.61 5.56 -5.04
C HIS A 260 -1.03 5.02 -3.67
N GLY A 261 -0.05 4.52 -2.92
CA GLY A 261 -0.32 3.97 -1.60
C GLY A 261 -0.44 5.04 -0.51
N GLY A 262 0.53 5.96 -0.43
CA GLY A 262 0.50 7.12 0.47
C GLY A 262 0.93 6.82 1.91
N THR A 263 0.34 7.54 2.87
CA THR A 263 0.74 7.51 4.29
C THR A 263 -0.46 7.26 5.19
N ASN A 264 -0.31 6.39 6.19
CA ASN A 264 -1.26 6.21 7.29
C ASN A 264 -1.11 7.36 8.30
N PHE A 265 -1.76 8.51 8.03
CA PHE A 265 -1.70 9.68 8.90
C PHE A 265 -2.52 9.51 10.19
N GLY A 266 -2.07 10.17 11.27
CA GLY A 266 -2.72 10.09 12.58
C GLY A 266 -2.61 8.69 13.18
N ARG A 267 -3.49 8.38 14.14
CA ARG A 267 -3.48 7.10 14.88
C ARG A 267 -4.61 6.14 14.51
N THR A 268 -5.61 6.58 13.75
CA THR A 268 -6.82 5.78 13.43
C THR A 268 -6.84 5.28 11.99
N SER A 269 -5.68 5.17 11.33
CA SER A 269 -5.54 4.83 9.92
C SER A 269 -4.88 3.48 9.69
N GLY A 270 -3.72 3.17 10.27
CA GLY A 270 -3.04 1.88 10.09
C GLY A 270 -3.74 0.73 10.83
N GLY A 271 -3.80 -0.45 10.20
CA GLY A 271 -4.14 -1.72 10.86
C GLY A 271 -3.06 -2.19 11.85
N PRO A 272 -3.19 -3.39 12.42
CA PRO A 272 -2.28 -3.86 13.46
C PRO A 272 -0.85 -3.97 12.90
N PHE A 273 0.10 -3.32 13.56
CA PHE A 273 1.53 -3.29 13.18
C PHE A 273 1.82 -2.80 11.75
N ILE A 274 0.85 -2.23 11.04
CA ILE A 274 1.09 -1.62 9.74
C ILE A 274 1.87 -0.33 9.94
N SER A 275 2.96 -0.17 9.19
CA SER A 275 3.81 1.00 9.31
C SER A 275 3.09 2.28 8.90
N THR A 276 3.61 3.44 9.31
CA THR A 276 3.08 4.74 8.87
C THR A 276 3.18 4.91 7.36
N SER A 277 4.22 4.38 6.73
CA SER A 277 4.33 4.36 5.27
C SER A 277 3.39 3.30 4.69
N TYR A 278 2.59 3.70 3.72
CA TYR A 278 1.81 2.78 2.88
C TYR A 278 2.28 2.84 1.43
N ASP A 279 3.59 3.01 1.19
CA ASP A 279 4.18 3.16 -0.14
C ASP A 279 3.77 2.06 -1.15
N TYR A 280 3.67 0.82 -0.67
CA TYR A 280 3.22 -0.35 -1.42
C TYR A 280 4.08 -0.71 -2.65
N ASP A 281 5.28 -0.12 -2.79
CA ASP A 281 6.05 -0.13 -4.03
C ASP A 281 5.19 0.32 -5.24
N ALA A 282 4.28 1.26 -5.01
CA ALA A 282 3.31 1.71 -6.00
C ALA A 282 3.97 2.53 -7.13
N PRO A 283 3.36 2.58 -8.34
CA PRO A 283 3.80 3.44 -9.45
C PRO A 283 3.99 4.91 -9.06
N LEU A 284 3.16 5.43 -8.15
CA LEU A 284 3.37 6.70 -7.47
C LEU A 284 3.76 6.39 -6.02
N ASP A 285 4.97 6.81 -5.62
CA ASP A 285 5.49 6.51 -4.29
C ASP A 285 4.68 7.21 -3.17
N GLU A 286 5.02 6.94 -1.90
CA GLU A 286 4.38 7.56 -0.72
C GLU A 286 4.26 9.09 -0.81
N TYR A 287 5.20 9.76 -1.48
CA TYR A 287 5.31 11.22 -1.57
C TYR A 287 4.67 11.77 -2.85
N GLY A 288 4.07 10.90 -3.68
CA GLY A 288 3.47 11.25 -4.97
C GLY A 288 4.48 11.40 -6.11
N LEU A 289 5.71 10.93 -5.95
CA LEU A 289 6.72 10.96 -7.02
C LEU A 289 6.56 9.75 -7.96
N LEU A 290 6.91 9.94 -9.24
CA LEU A 290 6.90 8.86 -10.22
C LEU A 290 7.98 7.83 -9.87
N ARG A 291 7.56 6.58 -9.60
CA ARG A 291 8.49 5.46 -9.38
C ARG A 291 8.91 4.88 -10.71
N GLN A 292 10.07 5.28 -11.20
CA GLN A 292 10.65 4.65 -12.40
C GLN A 292 11.48 3.40 -12.04
N PRO A 293 11.56 2.40 -12.93
CA PRO A 293 10.89 2.32 -14.23
C PRO A 293 9.40 1.94 -14.15
N LYS A 294 8.87 1.66 -12.95
CA LYS A 294 7.53 1.07 -12.77
C LYS A 294 6.43 1.85 -13.48
N TRP A 295 6.30 3.14 -13.19
CA TRP A 295 5.27 3.99 -13.79
C TRP A 295 5.38 4.09 -15.32
N GLY A 296 6.59 4.32 -15.85
CA GLY A 296 6.80 4.48 -17.28
C GLY A 296 6.54 3.20 -18.06
N HIS A 297 7.00 2.06 -17.53
CA HIS A 297 6.79 0.77 -18.19
C HIS A 297 5.30 0.37 -18.22
N LEU A 298 4.56 0.61 -17.13
CA LEU A 298 3.11 0.38 -17.12
C LEU A 298 2.38 1.33 -18.07
N LYS A 299 2.79 2.60 -18.17
CA LYS A 299 2.24 3.55 -19.15
C LYS A 299 2.36 3.03 -20.58
N ASP A 300 3.51 2.48 -20.97
CA ASP A 300 3.70 1.92 -22.30
C ASP A 300 2.85 0.65 -22.52
N LEU A 301 2.73 -0.20 -21.50
CA LEU A 301 1.81 -1.33 -21.53
C LEU A 301 0.35 -0.88 -21.73
N HIS A 302 -0.09 0.17 -21.03
CA HIS A 302 -1.44 0.70 -21.17
C HIS A 302 -1.70 1.18 -22.59
N LYS A 303 -0.76 1.92 -23.20
CA LYS A 303 -0.85 2.32 -24.61
C LYS A 303 -1.01 1.12 -25.53
N ALA A 304 -0.21 0.06 -25.34
CA ALA A 304 -0.31 -1.16 -26.14
C ALA A 304 -1.68 -1.85 -25.98
N ILE A 305 -2.21 -1.93 -24.77
CA ILE A 305 -3.56 -2.48 -24.52
C ILE A 305 -4.63 -1.62 -25.20
N LYS A 306 -4.50 -0.28 -25.16
CA LYS A 306 -5.44 0.64 -25.81
C LYS A 306 -5.44 0.54 -27.32
N LEU A 307 -4.28 0.29 -27.95
CA LEU A 307 -4.21 -0.02 -29.38
C LEU A 307 -4.98 -1.32 -29.72
N CYS A 308 -5.08 -2.25 -28.77
CA CYS A 308 -5.83 -3.49 -28.93
C CYS A 308 -7.33 -3.36 -28.55
N GLU A 309 -7.78 -2.25 -27.95
CA GLU A 309 -9.12 -2.13 -27.31
C GLU A 309 -10.26 -2.49 -28.27
N GLU A 310 -10.21 -2.01 -29.51
CA GLU A 310 -11.26 -2.29 -30.51
C GLU A 310 -11.40 -3.80 -30.80
N ALA A 311 -10.27 -4.51 -30.93
CA ALA A 311 -10.28 -5.95 -31.15
C ALA A 311 -10.73 -6.71 -29.89
N LEU A 312 -10.25 -6.27 -28.72
CA LEU A 312 -10.53 -6.86 -27.42
C LEU A 312 -12.03 -6.85 -27.06
N ILE A 313 -12.79 -5.83 -27.49
CA ILE A 313 -14.23 -5.74 -27.20
C ILE A 313 -15.14 -6.32 -28.30
N ALA A 314 -14.58 -6.56 -29.49
CA ALA A 314 -15.33 -6.99 -30.67
C ALA A 314 -15.53 -8.51 -30.78
N THR A 315 -14.61 -9.32 -30.22
CA THR A 315 -14.64 -10.78 -30.36
C THR A 315 -13.96 -11.46 -29.18
N GLU A 316 -14.39 -12.68 -28.84
CA GLU A 316 -13.68 -13.51 -27.87
C GLU A 316 -12.29 -13.93 -28.39
N PRO A 317 -11.29 -14.11 -27.49
CA PRO A 317 -9.97 -14.59 -27.86
C PRO A 317 -9.96 -16.06 -28.31
N THR A 318 -9.10 -16.39 -29.26
CA THR A 318 -8.74 -17.77 -29.59
C THR A 318 -7.27 -18.03 -29.23
N THR A 319 -7.01 -18.97 -28.33
CA THR A 319 -5.66 -19.35 -27.91
C THR A 319 -5.17 -20.60 -28.65
N THR A 320 -3.97 -20.53 -29.22
CA THR A 320 -3.29 -21.63 -29.89
C THR A 320 -1.94 -21.88 -29.22
N SER A 321 -1.58 -23.14 -28.99
CA SER A 321 -0.23 -23.47 -28.51
C SER A 321 0.79 -23.30 -29.62
N LEU A 322 1.90 -22.63 -29.32
CA LEU A 322 3.07 -22.50 -30.19
C LEU A 322 4.22 -23.45 -29.78
N GLY A 323 4.00 -24.28 -28.77
CA GLY A 323 4.99 -25.17 -28.18
C GLY A 323 4.84 -25.25 -26.66
N SER A 324 5.74 -26.01 -26.00
CA SER A 324 5.75 -26.12 -24.54
C SER A 324 5.96 -24.74 -23.89
N ASN A 325 4.98 -24.32 -23.09
CA ASN A 325 4.89 -23.01 -22.41
C ASN A 325 4.85 -21.81 -23.36
N LEU A 326 4.50 -22.00 -24.63
CA LEU A 326 4.32 -20.93 -25.61
C LEU A 326 2.89 -20.92 -26.12
N GLU A 327 2.28 -19.74 -26.11
CA GLU A 327 0.91 -19.55 -26.57
C GLU A 327 0.77 -18.27 -27.40
N ALA A 328 -0.11 -18.32 -28.38
CA ALA A 328 -0.60 -17.17 -29.11
C ALA A 328 -2.10 -17.04 -28.87
N THR A 329 -2.54 -15.90 -28.38
CA THR A 329 -3.96 -15.59 -28.23
C THR A 329 -4.34 -14.46 -29.17
N VAL A 330 -5.31 -14.72 -30.03
CA VAL A 330 -5.69 -13.82 -31.13
C VAL A 330 -7.14 -13.38 -30.97
N TYR A 331 -7.36 -12.08 -31.02
CA TYR A 331 -8.65 -11.41 -31.13
C TYR A 331 -8.81 -10.99 -32.59
N LYS A 332 -9.64 -11.69 -33.35
CA LYS A 332 -9.83 -11.41 -34.78
C LYS A 332 -11.29 -11.37 -35.17
N THR A 333 -11.71 -10.27 -35.79
CA THR A 333 -13.07 -10.13 -36.33
C THR A 333 -13.14 -10.60 -37.78
N GLY A 334 -14.36 -10.88 -38.27
CA GLY A 334 -14.59 -11.16 -39.70
C GLY A 334 -14.24 -10.01 -40.63
N SER A 335 -14.19 -8.76 -40.12
CA SER A 335 -13.81 -7.56 -40.88
C SER A 335 -12.29 -7.38 -41.03
N GLY A 336 -11.48 -8.24 -40.42
CA GLY A 336 -10.01 -8.20 -40.52
C GLY A 336 -9.29 -7.44 -39.39
N LEU A 337 -10.03 -6.81 -38.46
CA LEU A 337 -9.45 -6.26 -37.24
C LEU A 337 -8.82 -7.37 -36.41
N CYS A 338 -7.58 -7.19 -35.98
CA CYS A 338 -6.79 -8.24 -35.35
C CYS A 338 -5.85 -7.67 -34.27
N ALA A 339 -5.89 -8.26 -33.08
CA ALA A 339 -4.88 -8.08 -32.04
C ALA A 339 -4.38 -9.45 -31.59
N ALA A 340 -3.09 -9.58 -31.30
CA ALA A 340 -2.48 -10.83 -30.88
C ALA A 340 -1.55 -10.61 -29.68
N PHE A 341 -1.60 -11.55 -28.75
CA PHE A 341 -0.72 -11.65 -27.59
C PHE A 341 0.10 -12.92 -27.73
N LEU A 342 1.42 -12.81 -27.61
CA LEU A 342 2.34 -13.94 -27.61
C LEU A 342 2.93 -14.07 -26.22
N ALA A 343 2.72 -15.22 -25.59
CA ALA A 343 3.10 -15.44 -24.21
C ALA A 343 4.08 -16.61 -24.10
N ASN A 344 5.19 -16.36 -23.41
CA ASN A 344 6.06 -17.39 -22.86
C ASN A 344 5.77 -17.53 -21.37
N ILE A 345 5.30 -18.71 -20.94
CA ILE A 345 5.01 -19.02 -19.53
C ILE A 345 6.23 -19.62 -18.82
N ALA A 346 7.29 -19.96 -19.56
CA ALA A 346 8.53 -20.46 -18.96
C ALA A 346 9.34 -19.32 -18.35
N THR A 347 10.26 -19.68 -17.45
CA THR A 347 11.26 -18.76 -16.88
C THR A 347 12.48 -18.57 -17.78
N SER A 348 12.56 -19.30 -18.91
CA SER A 348 13.67 -19.23 -19.88
C SER A 348 13.22 -18.65 -21.22
N ASP A 349 14.13 -17.94 -21.89
CA ASP A 349 13.89 -17.34 -23.22
C ASP A 349 13.68 -18.42 -24.31
N LYS A 350 12.77 -18.13 -25.26
CA LYS A 350 12.54 -18.96 -26.46
C LYS A 350 12.29 -18.10 -27.69
N THR A 351 12.82 -18.53 -28.83
CA THR A 351 12.57 -17.91 -30.15
C THR A 351 11.37 -18.53 -30.83
N ILE A 352 10.48 -17.71 -31.39
CA ILE A 352 9.35 -18.14 -32.20
C ILE A 352 9.62 -17.69 -33.65
N ASN A 353 9.68 -18.63 -34.60
CA ASN A 353 10.16 -18.38 -35.98
C ASN A 353 9.10 -17.83 -36.95
N SER A 354 8.01 -17.26 -36.46
CA SER A 354 7.04 -16.53 -37.26
C SER A 354 6.43 -15.42 -36.40
N VAL A 355 6.43 -14.20 -36.92
CA VAL A 355 6.11 -12.91 -36.28
C VAL A 355 7.31 -12.26 -35.56
N ASN A 356 7.74 -11.10 -36.09
CA ASN A 356 8.67 -10.18 -35.43
C ASN A 356 8.04 -9.64 -34.14
N VAL A 357 8.28 -10.29 -33.00
CA VAL A 357 8.02 -9.71 -31.67
C VAL A 357 9.20 -10.08 -30.77
N ILE A 358 9.78 -9.08 -30.10
CA ILE A 358 10.97 -9.25 -29.28
C ILE A 358 10.60 -9.25 -27.78
N THR A 359 11.37 -10.08 -27.09
CA THR A 359 11.31 -10.67 -25.75
C THR A 359 11.63 -9.73 -24.58
N SER A 360 11.24 -10.23 -23.39
CA SER A 360 11.86 -10.10 -22.06
C SER A 360 12.41 -8.73 -21.63
N PHE A 361 11.82 -8.21 -20.54
CA PHE A 361 12.29 -7.03 -19.83
C PHE A 361 13.10 -7.43 -18.60
N THR A 362 14.20 -6.72 -18.35
CA THR A 362 15.14 -7.00 -17.26
C THR A 362 15.10 -5.91 -16.19
N ARG A 363 15.11 -6.38 -14.93
CA ARG A 363 15.08 -5.65 -13.65
C ARG A 363 15.76 -4.28 -13.65
N GLN A 364 15.06 -3.24 -13.17
CA GLN A 364 15.68 -2.00 -12.70
C GLN A 364 15.05 -1.45 -11.41
N SER A 365 15.90 -1.09 -10.45
CA SER A 365 15.57 -0.41 -9.20
C SER A 365 16.25 0.97 -9.20
N LEU A 366 15.54 2.01 -8.73
CA LEU A 366 16.12 3.31 -8.44
C LEU A 366 16.69 3.33 -7.02
N VAL A 367 17.94 3.76 -6.88
CA VAL A 367 18.48 4.26 -5.61
C VAL A 367 18.19 5.76 -5.58
N GLY A 368 17.29 6.20 -4.70
CA GLY A 368 17.06 7.62 -4.46
C GLY A 368 18.21 8.20 -3.64
N ASP A 369 19.04 9.03 -4.26
CA ASP A 369 19.99 9.88 -3.54
C ASP A 369 19.24 11.03 -2.86
N VAL A 370 19.40 11.16 -1.55
CA VAL A 370 18.90 12.30 -0.76
C VAL A 370 19.95 13.39 -0.78
N ALA A 371 19.61 14.56 -1.32
CA ALA A 371 20.44 15.73 -1.14
C ALA A 371 20.33 16.19 0.33
N SER A 372 21.47 16.25 1.03
CA SER A 372 21.55 16.81 2.38
C SER A 372 21.24 18.30 2.33
N SER A 373 20.11 18.71 2.91
CA SER A 373 19.82 20.11 3.20
C SER A 373 20.47 20.51 4.53
N LYS A 374 20.92 21.78 4.60
CA LYS A 374 21.52 22.40 5.79
C LYS A 374 20.68 22.11 7.04
N ALA A 375 21.35 21.67 8.10
CA ALA A 375 20.76 21.48 9.42
C ALA A 375 20.11 22.80 9.89
N LEU A 376 18.80 22.77 10.11
CA LEU A 376 18.08 23.85 10.78
C LEU A 376 18.36 23.68 12.28
N SER A 377 18.86 24.72 12.96
CA SER A 377 19.06 24.66 14.40
C SER A 377 17.73 24.90 15.12
N PHE A 378 17.24 23.90 15.84
CA PHE A 378 16.03 24.00 16.66
C PHE A 378 16.39 24.25 18.12
N GLY A 379 15.61 25.09 18.80
CA GLY A 379 15.60 25.14 20.26
C GLY A 379 14.59 24.12 20.79
N TRP A 380 15.06 23.14 21.55
CA TRP A 380 14.20 22.09 22.13
C TRP A 380 13.83 22.41 23.57
N SER A 381 12.58 22.17 23.93
CA SER A 381 12.08 22.10 25.31
C SER A 381 11.38 20.76 25.50
N TRP A 382 11.47 20.17 26.69
CA TRP A 382 10.85 18.88 26.99
C TRP A 382 10.23 18.86 28.38
N ILE A 383 9.22 18.01 28.53
CA ILE A 383 8.56 17.69 29.79
C ILE A 383 8.54 16.17 29.90
N THR A 384 8.90 15.65 31.07
CA THR A 384 8.85 14.20 31.35
C THR A 384 7.44 13.81 31.74
N GLU A 385 6.84 12.86 31.01
CA GLU A 385 5.57 12.26 31.42
C GLU A 385 5.81 11.39 32.68
N PRO A 386 5.08 11.61 33.79
CA PRO A 386 5.27 10.84 35.01
C PRO A 386 4.82 9.38 34.81
N VAL A 387 5.58 8.45 35.40
CA VAL A 387 5.22 7.01 35.41
C VAL A 387 4.05 6.77 36.36
N GLY A 388 3.09 5.95 35.92
CA GLY A 388 1.95 5.52 36.72
C GLY A 388 0.75 6.46 36.66
N ILE A 389 -0.21 6.23 37.57
CA ILE A 389 -1.46 6.98 37.63
C ILE A 389 -1.22 8.39 38.19
N SER A 390 -1.48 9.40 37.37
CA SER A 390 -1.21 10.81 37.70
C SER A 390 -2.45 11.71 37.59
N LYS A 391 -3.56 11.20 37.04
CA LYS A 391 -4.78 11.99 36.78
C LYS A 391 -5.92 11.74 37.76
N LYS A 392 -6.81 12.74 37.85
CA LYS A 392 -8.03 12.71 38.67
C LYS A 392 -9.15 11.82 38.10
N ASP A 393 -9.13 11.52 36.81
CA ASP A 393 -10.11 10.68 36.11
C ASP A 393 -9.76 9.18 36.15
N ALA A 394 -8.72 8.81 36.90
CA ALA A 394 -8.41 7.42 37.16
C ALA A 394 -9.54 6.72 37.91
N PHE A 395 -9.78 5.45 37.61
CA PHE A 395 -10.87 4.69 38.19
C PHE A 395 -10.43 3.29 38.63
N VAL A 396 -11.10 2.76 39.64
CA VAL A 396 -10.76 1.46 40.25
C VAL A 396 -11.77 0.40 39.80
N LYS A 397 -11.27 -0.77 39.41
CA LYS A 397 -12.07 -1.97 39.16
C LYS A 397 -11.38 -3.21 39.71
N SER A 398 -12.17 -4.16 40.19
CA SER A 398 -11.67 -5.49 40.54
C SER A 398 -11.42 -6.29 39.27
N GLY A 399 -10.26 -6.93 39.17
CA GLY A 399 -9.86 -7.70 38.01
C GLY A 399 -9.19 -6.85 36.92
N LEU A 400 -8.55 -7.54 35.97
CA LEU A 400 -7.95 -6.95 34.78
C LEU A 400 -9.00 -6.55 33.74
N LEU A 401 -8.88 -5.34 33.19
CA LEU A 401 -9.74 -4.85 32.11
C LEU A 401 -9.05 -4.98 30.75
N GLU A 402 -9.82 -5.41 29.76
CA GLU A 402 -9.39 -5.47 28.35
C GLU A 402 -9.31 -4.04 27.77
N GLN A 403 -8.26 -3.76 26.99
CA GLN A 403 -7.87 -2.40 26.62
C GLN A 403 -8.80 -1.74 25.60
N ILE A 404 -9.30 -2.46 24.60
CA ILE A 404 -10.20 -1.92 23.57
C ILE A 404 -11.50 -1.45 24.22
N ASN A 405 -12.07 -2.27 25.08
CA ASN A 405 -13.30 -1.94 25.81
C ASN A 405 -13.12 -0.78 26.79
N THR A 406 -11.92 -0.63 27.33
CA THR A 406 -11.62 0.39 28.34
C THR A 406 -11.30 1.74 27.72
N THR A 407 -10.48 1.76 26.67
CA THR A 407 -10.03 2.99 25.99
C THR A 407 -10.99 3.45 24.92
N ALA A 408 -11.80 2.54 24.38
CA ALA A 408 -12.63 2.76 23.19
C ALA A 408 -11.82 3.39 22.03
N ASP A 409 -10.56 2.97 21.86
CA ASP A 409 -9.61 3.48 20.84
C ASP A 409 -9.51 5.00 20.82
N LYS A 410 -9.71 5.66 21.98
CA LYS A 410 -9.46 7.09 22.15
C LYS A 410 -7.98 7.38 22.44
N SER A 411 -7.25 6.37 22.88
CA SER A 411 -5.83 6.40 23.22
C SER A 411 -5.22 5.04 22.86
N ASP A 412 -3.99 5.05 22.37
CA ASP A 412 -3.21 3.83 22.17
C ASP A 412 -2.74 3.23 23.51
N TYR A 413 -2.76 4.02 24.58
CA TYR A 413 -2.19 3.69 25.88
C TYR A 413 -3.26 3.43 26.96
N LEU A 414 -3.01 2.42 27.78
CA LEU A 414 -3.76 2.14 29.01
C LEU A 414 -2.81 1.78 30.16
N TRP A 415 -2.90 2.54 31.26
CA TRP A 415 -2.20 2.22 32.51
C TRP A 415 -3.00 1.24 33.37
N TYR A 416 -2.30 0.27 33.95
CA TYR A 416 -2.77 -0.67 34.96
C TYR A 416 -1.90 -0.50 36.22
N SER A 417 -2.47 -0.05 37.33
CA SER A 417 -1.75 0.16 38.59
C SER A 417 -2.34 -0.66 39.72
N LEU A 418 -1.50 -1.34 40.50
CA LEU A 418 -1.90 -2.08 41.70
C LEU A 418 -0.95 -1.75 42.86
N SER A 419 -1.52 -1.51 44.04
CA SER A 419 -0.75 -1.49 45.29
C SER A 419 -0.93 -2.80 46.04
N THR A 420 0.18 -3.49 46.33
CA THR A 420 0.19 -4.73 47.13
C THR A 420 1.18 -4.62 48.28
N ASN A 421 0.91 -5.31 49.38
CA ASN A 421 1.77 -5.31 50.56
C ASN A 421 2.54 -6.64 50.63
N ILE A 422 3.87 -6.57 50.61
CA ILE A 422 4.74 -7.75 50.58
C ILE A 422 5.38 -7.93 51.96
N LYS A 423 5.24 -9.12 52.53
CA LYS A 423 5.78 -9.43 53.86
C LYS A 423 7.30 -9.62 53.77
N GLY A 424 8.02 -9.14 54.80
CA GLY A 424 9.49 -9.04 54.79
C GLY A 424 10.26 -10.36 54.86
N ASP A 425 9.57 -11.49 54.94
CA ASP A 425 10.11 -12.86 54.96
C ASP A 425 9.90 -13.61 53.62
N GLU A 426 9.38 -12.94 52.60
CA GLU A 426 9.08 -13.56 51.30
C GLU A 426 10.28 -13.49 50.32
N PRO A 427 10.49 -14.51 49.46
CA PRO A 427 11.71 -14.72 48.66
C PRO A 427 11.85 -13.80 47.43
N PHE A 428 11.32 -12.57 47.49
CA PHE A 428 11.25 -11.63 46.38
C PHE A 428 12.19 -10.41 46.55
N LEU A 429 13.03 -10.38 47.59
CA LEU A 429 13.75 -9.18 48.05
C LEU A 429 15.21 -9.12 47.53
N GLU A 430 15.55 -8.08 46.76
CA GLU A 430 16.88 -7.44 46.64
C GLU A 430 16.69 -5.95 46.26
N ASP A 431 17.64 -5.04 46.52
CA ASP A 431 17.51 -3.57 46.31
C ASP A 431 17.70 -3.13 44.83
N GLY A 432 16.77 -2.30 44.30
CA GLY A 432 16.84 -1.71 42.95
C GLY A 432 15.48 -1.49 42.23
N SER A 433 15.48 -0.94 41.01
CA SER A 433 14.27 -0.74 40.18
C SER A 433 14.47 -1.38 38.79
N GLY A 434 13.47 -2.10 38.28
CA GLY A 434 13.53 -2.79 36.97
C GLY A 434 12.41 -2.38 36.01
N THR A 435 12.70 -2.34 34.71
CA THR A 435 11.74 -2.05 33.62
C THR A 435 11.87 -3.11 32.51
N GLY A 436 10.76 -3.63 31.97
CA GLY A 436 10.74 -4.61 30.86
C GLY A 436 9.74 -4.25 29.75
N LYS A 437 9.92 -4.84 28.54
CA LYS A 437 9.07 -4.62 27.34
C LYS A 437 8.84 -5.95 26.58
N SER A 438 7.70 -6.11 25.90
CA SER A 438 7.37 -7.31 25.07
C SER A 438 6.17 -7.05 24.11
N SER A 439 5.86 -7.96 23.16
CA SER A 439 4.67 -7.89 22.27
C SER A 439 3.86 -9.17 22.11
N ALA A 440 2.64 -9.01 21.55
CA ALA A 440 1.68 -10.04 21.16
C ALA A 440 1.32 -11.02 22.29
N LYS A 441 0.64 -12.14 21.99
CA LYS A 441 0.02 -13.08 22.97
C LYS A 441 1.08 -13.85 23.76
N VAL A 442 1.92 -13.13 24.50
CA VAL A 442 3.18 -13.60 25.08
C VAL A 442 3.09 -13.50 26.60
N SER A 443 3.52 -14.57 27.26
CA SER A 443 3.82 -14.56 28.68
C SER A 443 5.21 -13.95 28.86
N VAL A 444 5.32 -12.92 29.70
CA VAL A 444 6.56 -12.18 29.89
C VAL A 444 6.98 -12.28 31.34
N ASP A 445 8.18 -12.77 31.56
CA ASP A 445 8.80 -12.77 32.88
C ASP A 445 9.71 -11.54 32.97
N ILE A 446 9.28 -10.55 33.74
CA ILE A 446 10.06 -9.33 34.00
C ILE A 446 10.65 -9.46 35.40
N PRO A 447 11.99 -9.55 35.54
CA PRO A 447 12.63 -9.46 36.84
C PRO A 447 12.32 -8.09 37.45
N ILE A 448 11.59 -8.11 38.56
CA ILE A 448 11.29 -6.92 39.34
C ILE A 448 11.86 -7.07 40.73
N ILE A 449 12.08 -5.94 41.36
CA ILE A 449 12.50 -5.83 42.73
C ILE A 449 11.31 -5.34 43.54
N VAL A 450 11.11 -5.95 44.71
CA VAL A 450 10.10 -5.51 45.67
C VAL A 450 10.75 -5.30 47.04
N ILE A 451 10.19 -4.36 47.80
CA ILE A 451 10.64 -4.05 49.16
C ILE A 451 9.62 -4.59 50.18
N PRO A 452 10.02 -4.86 51.44
CA PRO A 452 9.06 -5.17 52.49
C PRO A 452 8.10 -4.00 52.70
N GLY A 453 6.81 -4.27 52.75
CA GLY A 453 5.77 -3.24 52.87
C GLY A 453 5.04 -2.98 51.56
N LYS A 454 4.53 -1.75 51.42
CA LYS A 454 3.68 -1.35 50.29
C LYS A 454 4.52 -1.15 49.04
N ASN A 455 4.21 -1.90 47.99
CA ASN A 455 4.75 -1.77 46.65
C ASN A 455 3.66 -1.33 45.69
N THR A 456 4.02 -0.55 44.67
CA THR A 456 3.11 -0.20 43.56
C THR A 456 3.68 -0.78 42.27
N ILE A 457 2.83 -1.47 41.53
CA ILE A 457 3.15 -2.08 40.24
C ILE A 457 2.36 -1.33 39.18
N ASP A 458 3.06 -0.60 38.31
CA ASP A 458 2.51 0.15 37.19
C ASP A 458 2.88 -0.55 35.88
N LEU A 459 1.87 -0.92 35.09
CA LEU A 459 2.02 -1.53 33.77
C LEU A 459 1.39 -0.61 32.72
N LEU A 460 2.16 -0.26 31.69
CA LEU A 460 1.67 0.49 30.54
C LEU A 460 1.45 -0.48 29.37
N SER A 461 0.24 -0.50 28.83
CA SER A 461 -0.09 -1.30 27.64
C SER A 461 -0.35 -0.39 26.43
N LEU A 462 0.10 -0.84 25.26
CA LEU A 462 0.05 -0.11 23.99
C LEU A 462 -0.64 -0.95 22.91
N THR A 463 -1.57 -0.34 22.17
CA THR A 463 -2.07 -0.87 20.89
C THR A 463 -1.36 -0.19 19.72
N VAL A 464 -0.82 -0.97 18.78
CA VAL A 464 -0.23 -0.46 17.53
C VAL A 464 -1.19 -0.71 16.38
N GLY A 465 -2.28 0.06 16.32
CA GLY A 465 -3.41 -0.19 15.42
C GLY A 465 -4.23 -1.41 15.83
N LEU A 466 -5.50 -1.44 15.41
CA LEU A 466 -6.42 -2.55 15.69
C LEU A 466 -6.51 -3.52 14.52
N SER A 467 -6.69 -4.80 14.84
CA SER A 467 -6.91 -5.90 13.89
C SER A 467 -7.90 -5.53 12.79
N ASN A 468 -7.53 -5.78 11.54
CA ASN A 468 -8.30 -5.34 10.37
C ASN A 468 -8.71 -6.48 9.43
N TYR A 469 -8.24 -7.70 9.68
CA TYR A 469 -8.39 -8.85 8.81
C TYR A 469 -8.55 -10.14 9.61
N GLY A 470 -9.22 -11.13 9.03
CA GLY A 470 -9.47 -12.44 9.64
C GLY A 470 -10.95 -12.67 9.96
N ALA A 471 -11.31 -13.92 10.29
CA ALA A 471 -12.63 -14.22 10.82
C ALA A 471 -12.69 -13.80 12.29
N PHE A 472 -13.77 -13.14 12.70
CA PHE A 472 -13.99 -12.70 14.09
C PHE A 472 -12.87 -11.83 14.67
N TYR A 473 -12.11 -11.11 13.83
CA TYR A 473 -11.03 -10.26 14.30
C TYR A 473 -11.52 -9.18 15.27
N ASP A 474 -12.80 -8.79 15.14
CA ASP A 474 -13.48 -7.82 15.98
C ASP A 474 -13.68 -8.28 17.43
N SER A 475 -13.57 -9.60 17.68
CA SER A 475 -13.64 -10.20 19.02
C SER A 475 -12.29 -10.39 19.69
N ILE A 476 -11.19 -10.09 18.98
CA ILE A 476 -9.84 -10.17 19.53
C ILE A 476 -9.63 -8.95 20.43
N GLY A 477 -9.50 -9.19 21.75
CA GLY A 477 -9.14 -8.15 22.72
C GLY A 477 -7.65 -7.78 22.66
N ALA A 478 -7.31 -6.69 23.33
CA ALA A 478 -5.96 -6.19 23.54
C ALA A 478 -5.72 -5.86 25.03
N GLY A 479 -4.48 -5.50 25.35
CA GLY A 479 -4.08 -5.16 26.71
C GLY A 479 -3.70 -6.37 27.56
N ILE A 480 -3.63 -6.15 28.87
CA ILE A 480 -3.19 -7.16 29.83
C ILE A 480 -4.41 -7.94 30.31
N THR A 481 -4.69 -9.08 29.70
CA THR A 481 -5.83 -9.96 30.06
C THR A 481 -5.48 -11.03 31.10
N GLY A 482 -4.20 -11.09 31.50
CA GLY A 482 -3.70 -11.98 32.54
C GLY A 482 -3.42 -13.43 32.08
N PRO A 483 -2.93 -14.26 33.02
CA PRO A 483 -2.74 -13.94 34.43
C PRO A 483 -1.50 -13.06 34.69
N VAL A 484 -1.58 -12.13 35.64
CA VAL A 484 -0.44 -11.36 36.17
C VAL A 484 0.00 -12.01 37.48
N LYS A 485 1.22 -12.55 37.51
CA LYS A 485 1.72 -13.34 38.63
C LYS A 485 3.05 -12.79 39.14
N LEU A 486 3.22 -12.77 40.47
CA LEU A 486 4.52 -12.62 41.10
C LEU A 486 5.07 -14.01 41.39
N VAL A 487 6.26 -14.31 40.86
CA VAL A 487 6.94 -15.60 41.05
C VAL A 487 8.22 -15.36 41.86
N GLY A 488 8.31 -16.01 43.01
CA GLY A 488 9.45 -15.87 43.92
C GLY A 488 10.56 -16.82 43.54
N GLN A 489 11.78 -16.55 44.00
CA GLN A 489 12.94 -17.39 43.69
C GLN A 489 12.77 -18.84 44.16
N ASN A 490 11.92 -19.07 45.16
CA ASN A 490 11.59 -20.39 45.70
C ASN A 490 10.45 -21.10 44.93
N GLY A 491 9.97 -20.52 43.83
CA GLY A 491 8.86 -21.03 43.02
C GLY A 491 7.45 -20.67 43.54
N THR A 492 7.35 -19.99 44.70
CA THR A 492 6.06 -19.51 45.23
C THR A 492 5.45 -18.50 44.27
N THR A 493 4.16 -18.65 43.95
CA THR A 493 3.48 -17.79 42.98
C THR A 493 2.25 -17.12 43.61
N VAL A 494 2.13 -15.81 43.47
CA VAL A 494 0.96 -15.02 43.86
C VAL A 494 0.29 -14.48 42.60
N ASP A 495 -0.98 -14.82 42.40
CA ASP A 495 -1.78 -14.29 41.29
C ASP A 495 -2.42 -12.95 41.69
N LEU A 496 -2.10 -11.90 40.93
CA LEU A 496 -2.59 -10.53 41.15
C LEU A 496 -3.79 -10.19 40.26
N SER A 497 -4.19 -11.08 39.36
CA SER A 497 -5.15 -10.79 38.28
C SER A 497 -6.53 -10.40 38.79
N SER A 498 -6.94 -10.91 39.95
CA SER A 498 -8.26 -10.65 40.57
C SER A 498 -8.25 -9.49 41.58
N GLN A 499 -7.10 -8.85 41.82
CA GLN A 499 -6.99 -7.74 42.76
C GLN A 499 -7.66 -6.46 42.24
N GLN A 500 -7.70 -5.42 43.08
CA GLN A 500 -8.20 -4.10 42.67
C GLN A 500 -7.13 -3.33 41.92
N TRP A 501 -7.38 -3.09 40.63
CA TRP A 501 -6.51 -2.32 39.77
C TRP A 501 -7.08 -0.91 39.56
N THR A 502 -6.19 0.07 39.51
CA THR A 502 -6.47 1.46 39.14
C THR A 502 -6.06 1.68 37.69
N TYR A 503 -6.92 2.33 36.90
CA TYR A 503 -6.75 2.50 35.47
C TYR A 503 -6.72 3.97 35.07
N GLN A 504 -5.93 4.31 34.05
CA GLN A 504 -5.92 5.63 33.42
C GLN A 504 -5.80 5.47 31.89
N THR A 505 -6.73 6.10 31.16
CA THR A 505 -6.91 5.96 29.70
C THR A 505 -6.32 7.10 28.88
N SER A 506 -5.74 8.12 29.53
CA SER A 506 -5.22 9.31 28.84
C SER A 506 -3.89 9.78 29.44
N PHE A 507 -3.00 10.30 28.60
CA PHE A 507 -1.76 11.00 28.99
C PHE A 507 -1.97 12.53 28.95
N ASN A 508 -1.08 13.32 29.53
CA ASN A 508 -1.19 14.78 29.40
C ASN A 508 -0.83 15.19 27.98
N ALA A 509 -1.75 15.86 27.27
CA ALA A 509 -1.31 16.69 26.15
C ALA A 509 -0.32 17.73 26.70
N PRO A 510 0.81 18.01 26.03
CA PRO A 510 1.67 19.11 26.45
C PRO A 510 0.82 20.37 26.61
N GLY A 511 0.97 21.06 27.74
CA GLY A 511 0.14 22.23 28.05
C GLY A 511 0.44 23.40 27.10
N GLY A 512 -0.59 24.09 26.65
CA GLY A 512 -0.53 25.22 25.72
C GLY A 512 -1.49 25.05 24.53
N ASP A 513 -1.75 26.13 23.79
CA ASP A 513 -2.50 26.10 22.52
C ASP A 513 -1.57 25.89 21.30
N ASP A 514 -0.30 25.56 21.57
CA ASP A 514 0.77 25.51 20.58
C ASP A 514 0.76 24.18 19.79
N PRO A 515 1.04 24.18 18.47
CA PRO A 515 0.94 22.99 17.63
C PRO A 515 1.99 21.91 17.92
N VAL A 516 1.64 20.64 17.64
CA VAL A 516 2.46 19.43 17.88
C VAL A 516 2.88 18.77 16.55
N ALA A 517 4.14 18.32 16.39
CA ALA A 517 4.63 17.63 15.17
C ALA A 517 5.94 16.79 15.33
N ILE A 518 6.29 15.96 14.34
CA ILE A 518 7.28 14.87 14.45
C ILE A 518 8.51 15.01 13.53
N ASP A 519 9.72 14.70 14.02
CA ASP A 519 10.87 14.16 13.26
C ASP A 519 11.81 13.41 14.24
N PHE A 520 12.57 12.40 13.79
CA PHE A 520 13.20 11.34 14.62
C PHE A 520 14.63 10.98 14.24
N THR A 521 15.29 11.79 13.42
CA THR A 521 16.72 11.59 13.23
C THR A 521 17.38 11.93 14.56
N GLY A 522 18.07 10.99 15.23
CA GLY A 522 18.80 11.38 16.43
C GLY A 522 18.91 10.55 17.67
N MET A 523 18.24 9.44 17.74
CA MET A 523 18.24 8.67 18.97
C MET A 523 19.55 7.86 19.11
N GLY A 524 20.57 8.47 19.72
CA GLY A 524 21.72 7.79 20.35
C GLY A 524 23.12 8.42 20.18
N LYS A 525 23.72 8.92 21.27
CA LYS A 525 25.18 9.04 21.50
C LYS A 525 25.39 8.96 23.04
N GLU A 526 26.35 8.22 23.58
CA GLU A 526 27.80 8.54 23.59
C GLU A 526 28.74 7.32 23.36
N ASP A 527 29.86 7.63 22.69
CA ASP A 527 31.17 6.97 22.56
C ASP A 527 31.35 5.43 22.63
N LEU A 528 31.54 4.80 21.45
CA LEU A 528 32.85 4.29 20.98
C LEU A 528 32.71 3.58 19.60
N THR A 529 33.51 4.05 18.63
CA THR A 529 33.86 3.43 17.33
C THR A 529 32.74 3.07 16.32
N ILE A 530 32.58 4.00 15.36
CA ILE A 530 32.23 3.92 13.91
C ILE A 530 31.71 2.57 13.36
N GLN A 531 30.50 2.65 12.78
CA GLN A 531 29.69 1.62 12.09
C GLN A 531 28.99 0.63 13.02
N LYS A 532 27.64 0.53 12.90
CA LYS A 532 26.69 -0.43 13.55
C LYS A 532 25.83 0.09 14.72
N VAL A 533 25.25 1.29 14.62
CA VAL A 533 24.31 1.83 15.64
C VAL A 533 22.82 1.94 15.21
N PRO A 534 22.39 1.92 13.91
CA PRO A 534 20.95 1.93 13.57
C PRO A 534 20.16 0.73 14.11
N GLU A 535 20.87 -0.29 14.58
CA GLU A 535 20.31 -1.54 15.03
C GLU A 535 19.34 -1.38 16.20
N LYS A 536 19.45 -0.45 17.16
CA LYS A 536 18.75 -0.58 18.46
C LYS A 536 17.29 -0.15 18.58
N LEU A 537 16.78 0.83 17.81
CA LEU A 537 15.35 1.21 17.86
C LEU A 537 14.52 0.44 16.81
N CYS A 538 15.15 0.14 15.68
CA CYS A 538 14.64 -0.85 14.74
C CYS A 538 14.75 -2.27 15.31
N LYS A 539 15.77 -2.60 16.13
CA LYS A 539 15.78 -3.78 17.01
C LYS A 539 14.81 -3.64 18.15
N ALA A 540 14.46 -2.46 18.67
CA ALA A 540 13.41 -2.44 19.67
C ALA A 540 12.15 -3.06 19.06
N PHE A 541 11.76 -2.68 17.83
CA PHE A 541 10.68 -3.37 17.10
C PHE A 541 11.04 -4.76 16.53
N SER A 542 12.30 -5.05 16.17
CA SER A 542 12.74 -6.37 15.65
C SER A 542 13.02 -7.43 16.72
N ASP A 543 13.47 -7.04 17.91
CA ASP A 543 13.63 -7.86 19.12
C ASP A 543 12.27 -8.03 19.82
N ILE A 544 11.34 -7.08 19.65
CA ILE A 544 9.94 -7.20 20.09
C ILE A 544 9.18 -8.29 19.30
N VAL A 545 9.52 -8.55 18.04
CA VAL A 545 8.85 -9.52 17.14
C VAL A 545 9.64 -10.83 16.97
N SER A 546 10.86 -10.95 17.50
CA SER A 546 11.67 -12.17 17.38
C SER A 546 11.26 -13.34 18.29
N ALA A 547 10.01 -13.35 18.78
CA ALA A 547 9.44 -14.46 19.55
C ALA A 547 8.19 -15.04 18.86
N GLU A 548 8.30 -15.30 17.56
CA GLU A 548 7.69 -16.42 16.83
C GLU A 548 8.02 -16.21 15.35
N GLU A 549 9.07 -16.87 14.86
CA GLU A 549 9.19 -17.16 13.43
C GLU A 549 8.03 -18.09 13.05
N SER A 550 6.83 -17.54 12.88
CA SER A 550 5.84 -18.18 12.03
C SER A 550 6.36 -18.03 10.61
N ASN A 551 6.92 -19.12 10.09
CA ASN A 551 7.07 -19.34 8.66
C ASN A 551 5.70 -19.16 7.99
N GLU A 552 5.31 -17.94 7.64
CA GLU A 552 4.30 -17.72 6.61
C GLU A 552 4.96 -17.99 5.26
N GLU A 553 5.10 -19.28 5.01
CA GLU A 553 5.48 -19.93 3.77
C GLU A 553 4.36 -19.70 2.73
N SER A 554 4.21 -18.45 2.26
CA SER A 554 3.37 -18.14 1.08
C SER A 554 3.76 -16.82 0.41
N LEU A 555 5.06 -16.51 0.37
CA LEU A 555 5.56 -15.53 -0.58
C LEU A 555 5.62 -16.20 -1.95
N THR A 556 4.54 -16.05 -2.73
CA THR A 556 4.54 -16.41 -4.15
C THR A 556 5.78 -15.85 -4.85
N ASN A 557 6.29 -16.54 -5.89
CA ASN A 557 7.51 -16.19 -6.66
C ASN A 557 7.58 -14.73 -7.19
N SER A 558 6.52 -13.94 -7.06
CA SER A 558 6.35 -12.58 -7.58
C SER A 558 6.70 -11.47 -6.60
N LEU A 559 6.60 -11.70 -5.28
CA LEU A 559 6.99 -10.71 -4.28
C LEU A 559 8.44 -10.92 -3.85
N ARG A 560 9.21 -9.83 -3.79
CA ARG A 560 10.59 -9.86 -3.33
C ARG A 560 10.75 -8.91 -2.15
N SER A 561 11.78 -9.14 -1.33
CA SER A 561 12.17 -8.21 -0.28
C SER A 561 13.58 -7.68 -0.57
N VAL A 562 13.83 -6.43 -0.21
CA VAL A 562 15.20 -5.95 -0.03
C VAL A 562 15.58 -6.30 1.41
N GLY A 563 16.76 -6.92 1.60
CA GLY A 563 17.26 -7.26 2.93
C GLY A 563 17.16 -6.08 3.89
N SER A 564 17.03 -6.36 5.18
CA SER A 564 16.80 -5.42 6.28
C SER A 564 17.97 -4.43 6.47
N ASN A 565 18.20 -3.56 5.49
CA ASN A 565 18.99 -2.36 5.68
C ASN A 565 18.14 -1.39 6.48
N VAL A 566 18.31 -1.50 7.79
CA VAL A 566 17.64 -0.83 8.90
C VAL A 566 17.41 0.68 8.71
N ASN A 567 18.22 1.35 7.87
CA ASN A 567 18.18 2.80 7.67
C ASN A 567 17.02 3.35 6.81
N ILE A 568 16.27 2.51 6.07
CA ILE A 568 15.15 3.01 5.24
C ILE A 568 13.87 3.24 6.07
N PHE A 569 13.77 2.61 7.26
CA PHE A 569 12.58 2.60 8.12
C PHE A 569 12.36 3.87 8.96
N CYS A 570 13.20 4.89 8.83
CA CYS A 570 13.20 6.04 9.74
C CYS A 570 12.80 7.37 9.08
N ARG A 571 11.94 7.35 8.05
CA ARG A 571 11.47 8.57 7.39
C ARG A 571 9.95 8.65 7.45
N TYR A 572 9.47 9.76 8.01
CA TYR A 572 8.04 10.05 8.13
C TYR A 572 7.68 11.18 7.18
N HIS A 573 6.66 10.94 6.35
CA HIS A 573 6.21 11.92 5.37
C HIS A 573 5.56 13.13 6.07
N VAL A 574 6.10 14.33 5.81
CA VAL A 574 5.49 15.60 6.17
C VAL A 574 4.98 16.28 4.89
N PRO A 575 3.65 16.34 4.67
CA PRO A 575 3.09 17.03 3.51
C PRO A 575 3.50 18.49 3.46
N ARG A 576 3.90 18.97 2.28
CA ARG A 576 4.32 20.36 2.09
C ARG A 576 3.24 21.38 2.45
N SER A 577 1.96 21.03 2.28
CA SER A 577 0.84 21.91 2.61
C SER A 577 0.66 22.15 4.12
N TRP A 578 1.30 21.35 4.98
CA TRP A 578 1.26 21.55 6.43
C TRP A 578 2.38 22.47 6.93
N VAL A 579 3.35 22.81 6.07
CA VAL A 579 4.53 23.59 6.42
C VAL A 579 4.37 25.03 5.93
N LYS A 580 4.38 25.98 6.86
CA LYS A 580 4.41 27.43 6.60
C LYS A 580 5.83 27.90 6.25
N SER A 581 5.94 29.12 5.72
CA SER A 581 7.25 29.73 5.39
C SER A 581 8.15 29.99 6.61
N SER A 582 7.56 30.20 7.78
CA SER A 582 8.23 30.42 9.08
C SER A 582 7.32 29.93 10.21
N ASP A 583 7.85 29.89 11.43
CA ASP A 583 7.06 29.70 12.66
C ASP A 583 6.26 28.39 12.68
N ASN A 584 6.89 27.31 12.20
CA ASN A 584 6.37 25.95 12.32
C ASN A 584 6.75 25.37 13.69
N THR A 585 5.79 24.71 14.35
CA THR A 585 6.02 24.06 15.65
C THR A 585 6.08 22.54 15.51
N LEU A 586 7.04 21.92 16.20
CA LEU A 586 7.32 20.49 16.28
C LEU A 586 7.20 20.04 17.74
N VAL A 587 6.42 19.00 18.01
CA VAL A 587 6.24 18.37 19.33
C VAL A 587 6.09 16.87 19.18
N LEU A 588 6.94 16.17 19.91
CA LEU A 588 7.12 14.73 19.86
C LEU A 588 6.70 14.12 21.18
N PHE A 589 6.01 12.98 21.11
CA PHE A 589 5.88 12.07 22.23
C PHE A 589 6.84 10.91 22.01
N GLU A 590 7.86 10.80 22.87
CA GLU A 590 8.92 9.78 22.79
C GLU A 590 8.75 8.75 23.92
N GLU A 591 8.44 7.51 23.57
CA GLU A 591 8.10 6.44 24.51
C GLU A 591 9.33 5.66 25.03
N VAL A 592 10.35 5.49 24.19
CA VAL A 592 11.49 4.60 24.47
C VAL A 592 12.72 5.38 24.91
N GLY A 593 12.84 6.63 24.46
CA GLY A 593 13.95 7.54 24.74
C GLY A 593 14.77 7.84 23.49
N GLY A 594 15.16 9.12 23.34
CA GLY A 594 15.83 9.63 22.15
C GLY A 594 16.46 11.00 22.36
N ASP A 595 17.42 11.40 21.50
CA ASP A 595 17.99 12.74 21.49
C ASP A 595 17.37 13.59 20.37
N PRO A 596 16.51 14.55 20.70
CA PRO A 596 15.79 15.33 19.69
C PRO A 596 16.69 16.33 18.93
N ARG A 597 17.91 16.62 19.40
CA ARG A 597 18.79 17.60 18.74
C ARG A 597 19.31 17.16 17.38
N GLN A 598 19.24 15.88 17.10
CA GLN A 598 19.78 15.30 15.87
C GLN A 598 18.72 15.21 14.75
N ILE A 599 17.52 15.75 15.01
CA ILE A 599 16.33 15.72 14.15
C ILE A 599 16.56 16.66 12.96
N VAL A 600 16.41 16.13 11.73
CA VAL A 600 16.68 16.80 10.46
C VAL A 600 15.61 16.54 9.41
N PHE A 601 15.04 17.65 8.91
CA PHE A 601 14.18 17.61 7.75
C PHE A 601 15.00 17.31 6.48
N ALA A 602 14.56 16.30 5.74
CA ALA A 602 15.11 15.96 4.44
C ALA A 602 14.10 16.27 3.32
N ALA A 603 14.57 16.91 2.25
CA ALA A 603 13.79 17.00 1.03
C ALA A 603 13.99 15.75 0.18
N LYS A 604 12.91 15.05 -0.15
CA LYS A 604 12.97 13.95 -1.13
C LYS A 604 13.01 14.54 -2.54
N GLN A 605 14.05 14.19 -3.30
CA GLN A 605 14.18 14.54 -4.71
C GLN A 605 14.60 13.29 -5.51
N ILE A 606 14.20 13.22 -6.78
CA ILE A 606 14.70 12.18 -7.69
C ILE A 606 16.11 12.60 -8.12
N GLY A 607 17.13 11.97 -7.54
CA GLY A 607 18.54 12.33 -7.76
C GLY A 607 19.22 11.67 -8.95
N SER A 608 18.67 10.60 -9.53
CA SER A 608 19.22 9.91 -10.70
C SER A 608 18.14 9.14 -11.45
N LEU A 609 18.25 9.08 -12.78
CA LEU A 609 17.36 8.35 -13.69
C LEU A 609 18.23 7.45 -14.56
N CYS A 610 17.70 6.29 -14.96
CA CYS A 610 18.36 5.39 -15.91
C CYS A 610 17.37 4.98 -17.00
N SER A 611 17.90 4.62 -18.16
CA SER A 611 17.18 4.03 -19.27
C SER A 611 18.04 2.91 -19.85
N HIS A 612 17.41 1.85 -20.37
CA HIS A 612 18.11 0.66 -20.83
C HIS A 612 17.34 0.01 -21.97
N VAL A 613 17.95 -0.02 -23.16
CA VAL A 613 17.29 -0.45 -24.40
C VAL A 613 18.31 -1.21 -25.25
N SER A 614 18.10 -2.52 -25.38
CA SER A 614 18.76 -3.41 -26.36
C SER A 614 18.47 -3.02 -27.81
N GLU A 615 19.43 -3.24 -28.70
CA GLU A 615 19.27 -3.09 -30.16
C GLU A 615 18.20 -4.01 -30.77
N SER A 616 17.76 -5.02 -30.00
CA SER A 616 16.65 -5.87 -30.34
C SER A 616 15.30 -5.35 -29.83
N HIS A 617 15.17 -4.24 -29.12
CA HIS A 617 13.83 -3.82 -28.71
C HIS A 617 12.97 -3.43 -29.91
N PRO A 618 11.65 -3.63 -29.85
CA PRO A 618 10.75 -3.06 -30.84
C PRO A 618 10.78 -1.53 -30.79
N LEU A 619 10.17 -0.91 -31.80
CA LEU A 619 9.95 0.53 -31.79
C LEU A 619 9.10 0.96 -30.57
N PRO A 620 9.28 2.19 -30.04
CA PRO A 620 8.35 2.76 -29.08
C PRO A 620 6.89 2.64 -29.54
N VAL A 621 5.98 2.36 -28.62
CA VAL A 621 4.55 2.11 -28.91
C VAL A 621 3.92 3.26 -29.71
N ASP A 622 4.33 4.50 -29.45
CA ASP A 622 3.85 5.70 -30.16
C ASP A 622 4.14 5.69 -31.67
N MET A 623 5.07 4.84 -32.13
CA MET A 623 5.46 4.72 -33.55
C MET A 623 4.90 3.45 -34.22
N TRP A 624 4.05 2.67 -33.54
CA TRP A 624 3.50 1.43 -34.13
C TRP A 624 2.50 1.72 -35.26
N ASN A 625 1.89 2.90 -35.28
CA ASN A 625 0.87 3.31 -36.27
C ASN A 625 1.38 4.30 -37.33
N THR A 626 2.66 4.66 -37.35
CA THR A 626 3.18 5.54 -38.41
C THR A 626 3.37 4.73 -39.68
N ASP A 627 2.55 4.99 -40.69
CA ASP A 627 2.68 4.43 -42.03
C ASP A 627 4.12 4.56 -42.52
N SER A 628 4.70 3.41 -42.84
CA SER A 628 6.07 3.28 -43.33
C SER A 628 6.15 3.70 -44.81
N GLU A 629 5.79 4.94 -45.13
CA GLU A 629 6.07 5.52 -46.45
C GLU A 629 7.50 6.10 -46.56
N ALA A 630 8.26 6.17 -45.47
CA ALA A 630 9.69 6.44 -45.54
C ALA A 630 10.45 5.15 -45.20
N GLY A 631 11.13 4.56 -46.18
CA GLY A 631 12.01 3.39 -46.04
C GLY A 631 13.24 3.57 -45.12
N LYS A 632 13.14 4.38 -44.06
CA LYS A 632 14.06 4.33 -42.92
C LYS A 632 13.53 3.26 -41.97
N LYS A 633 14.27 2.15 -41.85
CA LYS A 633 14.13 1.23 -40.71
C LYS A 633 14.43 2.03 -39.44
N SER A 634 13.42 2.60 -38.81
CA SER A 634 13.54 3.19 -37.48
C SER A 634 13.86 2.05 -36.51
N GLY A 635 14.95 2.19 -35.77
CA GLY A 635 15.39 1.22 -34.76
C GLY A 635 14.90 1.58 -33.36
N PRO A 636 15.19 0.75 -32.35
CA PRO A 636 14.85 1.05 -30.96
C PRO A 636 15.38 2.41 -30.50
N VAL A 637 14.68 3.05 -29.57
CA VAL A 637 15.02 4.39 -29.08
C VAL A 637 15.19 4.36 -27.57
N LEU A 638 16.33 4.86 -27.09
CA LEU A 638 16.60 5.14 -25.69
C LEU A 638 16.05 6.52 -25.35
N SER A 639 15.16 6.62 -24.37
CA SER A 639 14.61 7.90 -23.91
C SER A 639 14.89 8.13 -22.43
N LEU A 640 15.19 9.38 -22.07
CA LEU A 640 15.28 9.88 -20.69
C LEU A 640 14.41 11.12 -20.56
N GLU A 641 13.67 11.23 -19.46
CA GLU A 641 12.85 12.41 -19.15
C GLU A 641 12.89 12.72 -17.65
N CYS A 642 13.11 13.99 -17.31
CA CYS A 642 12.99 14.48 -15.95
C CYS A 642 11.51 14.52 -15.52
N PRO A 643 11.20 14.08 -14.29
CA PRO A 643 9.83 13.91 -13.81
C PRO A 643 9.10 15.24 -13.55
N HIS A 644 9.83 16.37 -13.41
CA HIS A 644 9.23 17.68 -13.17
C HIS A 644 9.43 18.64 -14.36
N PRO A 645 8.46 19.54 -14.64
CA PRO A 645 8.53 20.47 -15.79
C PRO A 645 9.77 21.37 -15.79
N ASN A 646 10.24 21.77 -14.60
CA ASN A 646 11.34 22.71 -14.43
C ASN A 646 12.70 22.01 -14.21
N GLN A 647 12.75 20.69 -14.32
CA GLN A 647 13.99 19.94 -14.19
C GLN A 647 14.63 19.70 -15.54
N VAL A 648 15.96 19.73 -15.55
CA VAL A 648 16.78 19.34 -16.69
C VAL A 648 17.81 18.32 -16.24
N ILE A 649 18.24 17.46 -17.17
CA ILE A 649 19.29 16.48 -16.92
C ILE A 649 20.60 17.25 -16.72
N SER A 650 21.11 17.26 -15.49
CA SER A 650 22.32 18.00 -15.14
C SER A 650 23.61 17.28 -15.54
N SER A 651 23.60 15.95 -15.52
CA SER A 651 24.76 15.11 -15.85
C SER A 651 24.33 13.69 -16.23
N ILE A 652 25.20 13.00 -16.98
CA ILE A 652 25.09 11.56 -17.25
C ILE A 652 26.22 10.87 -16.51
N LYS A 653 25.88 10.10 -15.46
CA LYS A 653 26.85 9.39 -14.61
C LYS A 653 27.48 8.17 -15.29
N PHE A 654 26.73 7.50 -16.18
CA PHE A 654 27.15 6.30 -16.88
C PHE A 654 26.37 6.15 -18.19
N ALA A 655 27.03 5.67 -19.25
CA ALA A 655 26.37 5.17 -20.45
C ALA A 655 27.27 4.12 -21.11
N SER A 656 26.67 3.04 -21.57
CA SER A 656 27.33 1.98 -22.32
C SER A 656 26.41 1.56 -23.45
N PHE A 657 27.00 1.26 -24.61
CA PHE A 657 26.37 0.46 -25.64
C PHE A 657 27.26 -0.76 -25.82
N GLY A 658 26.80 -1.96 -25.49
CA GLY A 658 27.65 -3.16 -25.44
C GLY A 658 27.08 -4.24 -24.53
N THR A 659 27.89 -4.75 -23.60
CA THR A 659 27.48 -5.80 -22.63
C THR A 659 27.57 -5.32 -21.18
N PRO A 660 26.91 -4.20 -20.79
CA PRO A 660 27.02 -3.67 -19.43
C PRO A 660 26.50 -4.66 -18.38
N HIS A 661 27.05 -4.58 -17.16
CA HIS A 661 26.63 -5.37 -16.02
C HIS A 661 26.25 -4.47 -14.85
N GLY A 662 25.30 -4.90 -14.01
CA GLY A 662 24.86 -4.18 -12.82
C GLY A 662 23.41 -3.70 -12.91
N THR A 663 23.07 -2.75 -12.05
CA THR A 663 21.72 -2.15 -11.97
C THR A 663 21.80 -0.64 -12.03
N CYS A 664 20.68 0.06 -12.20
CA CYS A 664 20.65 1.53 -12.21
C CYS A 664 21.34 2.10 -10.95
N GLY A 665 22.27 3.04 -11.17
CA GLY A 665 23.13 3.60 -10.13
C GLY A 665 24.42 2.81 -9.83
N SER A 666 24.53 1.55 -10.29
CA SER A 666 25.70 0.67 -10.10
C SER A 666 26.14 -0.05 -11.38
N PHE A 667 25.78 0.49 -12.55
CA PHE A 667 26.20 -0.07 -13.82
C PHE A 667 27.72 0.03 -13.98
N SER A 668 28.28 -1.01 -14.60
CA SER A 668 29.67 -1.13 -14.97
C SER A 668 29.77 -1.58 -16.42
N HIS A 669 30.84 -1.16 -17.10
CA HIS A 669 31.13 -1.64 -18.44
C HIS A 669 31.45 -3.14 -18.37
N GLY A 670 30.89 -3.93 -19.28
CA GLY A 670 31.29 -5.33 -19.42
C GLY A 670 32.50 -5.49 -20.33
N GLN A 671 32.68 -6.72 -20.81
CA GLN A 671 33.74 -7.11 -21.76
C GLN A 671 33.74 -6.26 -23.05
N CYS A 672 32.60 -5.65 -23.36
CA CYS A 672 32.40 -4.87 -24.56
C CYS A 672 31.64 -3.58 -24.28
N SER A 673 32.15 -2.45 -24.73
CA SER A 673 31.44 -1.18 -24.64
C SER A 673 31.94 -0.17 -25.66
N SER A 674 31.03 0.61 -26.24
CA SER A 674 31.39 1.70 -27.16
C SER A 674 32.00 2.86 -26.39
N SER A 675 33.19 3.30 -26.82
CA SER A 675 33.87 4.49 -26.29
C SER A 675 33.10 5.79 -26.55
N ASN A 676 32.21 5.82 -27.55
CA ASN A 676 31.49 7.03 -27.95
C ASN A 676 30.15 7.20 -27.22
N ALA A 677 29.59 6.12 -26.65
CA ALA A 677 28.24 6.10 -26.09
C ALA A 677 28.01 7.22 -25.06
N LEU A 678 28.92 7.39 -24.10
CA LEU A 678 28.81 8.43 -23.08
C LEU A 678 28.78 9.85 -23.67
N SER A 679 29.68 10.14 -24.61
CA SER A 679 29.76 11.47 -25.23
C SER A 679 28.50 11.83 -26.02
N ILE A 680 27.90 10.85 -26.72
CA ILE A 680 26.69 11.03 -27.51
C ILE A 680 25.49 11.29 -26.60
N VAL A 681 25.35 10.47 -25.55
CA VAL A 681 24.25 10.62 -24.58
C VAL A 681 24.37 11.94 -23.82
N GLN A 682 25.57 12.32 -23.37
CA GLN A 682 25.80 13.60 -22.72
C GLN A 682 25.40 14.78 -23.62
N LYS A 683 25.84 14.76 -24.88
CA LYS A 683 25.52 15.83 -25.84
C LYS A 683 24.03 15.95 -26.14
N ALA A 684 23.30 14.83 -26.15
CA ALA A 684 21.87 14.82 -26.44
C ALA A 684 21.00 15.21 -25.22
N CYS A 685 21.44 14.85 -24.01
CA CYS A 685 20.58 14.88 -22.83
C CYS A 685 20.88 16.02 -21.85
N VAL A 686 22.16 16.38 -21.66
CA VAL A 686 22.53 17.37 -20.64
C VAL A 686 21.97 18.75 -21.01
N GLY A 687 21.29 19.38 -20.04
CA GLY A 687 20.62 20.68 -20.22
C GLY A 687 19.19 20.59 -20.76
N SER A 688 18.73 19.40 -21.16
CA SER A 688 17.38 19.16 -21.66
C SER A 688 16.49 18.52 -20.60
N LYS A 689 15.18 18.78 -20.63
CA LYS A 689 14.18 18.08 -19.80
C LYS A 689 14.07 16.62 -20.21
N SER A 690 14.09 16.36 -21.50
CA SER A 690 14.03 15.01 -22.08
C SER A 690 14.94 14.91 -23.29
N CYS A 691 15.35 13.69 -23.61
CA CYS A 691 16.13 13.36 -24.80
C CYS A 691 15.78 11.96 -25.29
N SER A 692 15.96 11.74 -26.60
CA SER A 692 15.74 10.45 -27.24
C SER A 692 16.89 10.17 -28.22
N ILE A 693 17.41 8.94 -28.19
CA ILE A 693 18.60 8.53 -28.95
C ILE A 693 18.30 7.19 -29.62
N GLY A 694 18.50 7.10 -30.93
CA GLY A 694 18.35 5.83 -31.65
C GLY A 694 19.45 4.84 -31.27
N VAL A 695 19.06 3.66 -30.81
CA VAL A 695 19.96 2.57 -30.43
C VAL A 695 20.36 1.81 -31.70
N SER A 696 21.51 2.16 -32.25
CA SER A 696 22.07 1.49 -33.42
C SER A 696 23.59 1.62 -33.46
N ILE A 697 24.24 0.71 -34.17
CA ILE A 697 25.67 0.81 -34.51
C ILE A 697 26.00 2.16 -35.17
N ASN A 698 25.14 2.64 -36.07
CA ASN A 698 25.37 3.89 -36.79
C ASN A 698 25.36 5.11 -35.86
N THR A 699 24.54 5.05 -34.81
CA THR A 699 24.41 6.15 -33.84
C THR A 699 25.48 6.06 -32.77
N LEU A 700 25.69 4.87 -32.18
CA LEU A 700 26.45 4.68 -30.95
C LEU A 700 27.83 4.03 -31.17
N GLY A 701 28.17 3.61 -32.39
CA GLY A 701 29.39 2.86 -32.73
C GLY A 701 29.22 1.34 -32.55
N ASP A 702 30.03 0.54 -33.26
CA ASP A 702 30.08 -0.93 -33.08
C ASP A 702 31.22 -1.32 -32.13
N PRO A 703 30.93 -1.67 -30.87
CA PRO A 703 31.96 -2.08 -29.94
C PRO A 703 32.29 -3.58 -30.04
N CYS A 704 31.38 -4.41 -30.57
CA CYS A 704 31.54 -5.86 -30.67
C CYS A 704 30.76 -6.45 -31.84
N ARG A 705 31.48 -7.06 -32.79
CA ARG A 705 30.88 -7.84 -33.88
C ARG A 705 30.24 -9.12 -33.35
N GLY A 706 28.99 -9.36 -33.73
CA GLY A 706 28.29 -10.63 -33.47
C GLY A 706 27.74 -10.80 -32.05
N VAL A 707 27.87 -9.77 -31.20
CA VAL A 707 27.32 -9.77 -29.83
C VAL A 707 26.12 -8.83 -29.79
N LYS A 708 25.02 -9.29 -29.19
CA LYS A 708 23.82 -8.48 -28.96
C LYS A 708 24.16 -7.36 -27.98
N ARG A 709 23.95 -6.10 -28.38
CA ARG A 709 24.29 -4.93 -27.56
C ARG A 709 23.08 -4.29 -26.90
N VAL A 710 23.37 -3.70 -25.75
CA VAL A 710 22.42 -3.04 -24.85
C VAL A 710 22.95 -1.70 -24.39
#